data_AF-A0A9N9X6F3-F1
#
_entry.id   AF-A0A9N9X6F3-F1
#
_cell.length_a   1.000
_cell.length_b   1.000
_cell.length_c   1.000
_cell.angle_alpha   90.00
_cell.angle_beta   90.00
_cell.angle_gamma   90.00
#
_symmetry.space_group_name_H-M   'P 1'
#
loop_
_entity.id
_entity.type
_entity.pdbx_description
1 polymer ?
#
loop_
_entity_poly.entity_id
_entity_poly.type
_entity_poly.pdbx_seq_one_letter_code
_entity_poly.pdbx_strand_id
1 'polypeptide(L)'
;MFNKKRSESRKSARFSRLDELVLPNSKLKFCPDQLQNLNYIINKRLQQNISTGTEKSLLLARSVSERLIQRLMCGAGMLDPRFSSKYLISNSQHKSNHLSNKLDYIIRLDTLSLPTLYEADTNPKYSITESESDYPAGYARIKLHTSTFKIWGDFTNSQGYLRRDKVQARLVELLAIAASKEVPSTPLHVDESVLCGIPGKVVDSYSLYNILKVPPDKHVYYGPGGNIPRFPDPRDFRLAIVDEPSGIRLKIEFLSPALSNITIDVTILVAVGIDSWPSSTDFPSRISLGHSDCLLYHQATETGTYLVGFGVHSSAWQIRVPAAEQVILSHYGTNSTVRTVLDMMYLILDDIDRSRGTRKHQVSYKILSKYLLLTILLEDLECNSRNPITDMLSWAPLYLSTHLLRLLDKVVAKLLLEKQPNYFFRKSNLLVNPGHLSDDDYIIEANNLKLIMARLFDESLMSTRGNEDFNRIIQAQESEMILLYKWKDLVEGLLPPPGTRGRRFCFAGSKNQQEIAHTQYTVRQLEYIGMLLNKMLVVKQNILRVDHTVEDILNNQNYHHDHPLEDIIFILVTIMDQARDQYLSNQTNPAILKNRLKIKSNFNNHTSRLVDMMRKDKELISLVTFEDDLSLVKTILKWLYRGMDQSKRYLGPILRPYLNNIFASSHAISWHLESIKDRISNDELAALGSFAELVNSGKITPAQGLIDSVNKNWSWAKNMLTMVQKNTLRVIYISERGRVYRHILSLPSYQRKNVESGSKTLESPNDKKEIRRQKTLPNRSYFNSILNEKSEPEGEDIIPQHEHLKIASPLNYILNKKHRKGEHRGSGDIFKALAAMQKLSVS
;
A
#
# COMPACT_ATOMS: atom_id res chain seq x y z
N MET A 1 15.65 -42.42 -53.14
CA MET A 1 16.90 -42.50 -52.34
C MET A 1 17.67 -41.21 -52.56
N PHE A 2 18.15 -40.42 -51.59
CA PHE A 2 18.16 -40.52 -50.12
C PHE A 2 17.76 -39.17 -49.49
N ASN A 3 16.89 -39.17 -48.48
CA ASN A 3 16.58 -37.97 -47.69
C ASN A 3 17.59 -37.82 -46.54
N LYS A 4 18.44 -36.78 -46.57
CA LYS A 4 19.40 -36.49 -45.48
C LYS A 4 18.81 -35.44 -44.54
N LYS A 5 18.12 -35.90 -43.48
CA LYS A 5 17.57 -35.04 -42.42
C LYS A 5 18.68 -34.17 -41.79
N ARG A 6 18.56 -32.85 -41.89
CA ARG A 6 19.29 -31.91 -41.01
C ARG A 6 18.68 -32.00 -39.61
N SER A 7 19.49 -32.34 -38.62
CA SER A 7 19.11 -32.32 -37.21
C SER A 7 19.15 -30.89 -36.67
N GLU A 8 18.00 -30.20 -36.66
CA GLU A 8 17.83 -29.01 -35.81
C GLU A 8 17.85 -29.42 -34.34
N SER A 9 19.04 -29.40 -33.73
CA SER A 9 19.16 -29.43 -32.27
C SER A 9 18.73 -28.09 -31.68
N ARG A 10 17.41 -27.88 -31.59
CA ARG A 10 16.84 -26.79 -30.77
C ARG A 10 17.27 -27.00 -29.33
N LYS A 11 18.31 -26.29 -28.90
CA LYS A 11 18.69 -26.18 -27.49
C LYS A 11 17.50 -25.54 -26.76
N SER A 12 16.68 -26.33 -26.08
CA SER A 12 15.72 -25.78 -25.14
C SER A 12 16.52 -25.03 -24.06
N ALA A 13 16.17 -23.77 -23.82
CA ALA A 13 16.69 -23.05 -22.67
C ALA A 13 16.31 -23.87 -21.43
N ARG A 14 17.30 -24.18 -20.57
CA ARG A 14 17.03 -24.85 -19.29
C ARG A 14 16.32 -23.85 -18.39
N PHE A 15 14.98 -23.84 -18.44
CA PHE A 15 14.16 -23.18 -17.44
C PHE A 15 14.54 -23.70 -16.05
N SER A 16 14.66 -22.80 -15.07
CA SER A 16 14.87 -23.20 -13.68
C SER A 16 13.71 -24.08 -13.24
N ARG A 17 13.99 -25.34 -12.92
CA ARG A 17 13.01 -26.22 -12.29
C ARG A 17 12.82 -25.80 -10.83
N LEU A 18 11.79 -26.33 -10.18
CA LEU A 18 11.70 -26.27 -8.73
C LEU A 18 12.87 -27.07 -8.15
N ASP A 19 13.58 -26.47 -7.20
CA ASP A 19 14.63 -27.13 -6.44
C ASP A 19 14.03 -27.77 -5.17
N GLU A 20 14.76 -28.71 -4.57
CA GLU A 20 14.37 -29.31 -3.30
C GLU A 20 14.41 -28.29 -2.15
N LEU A 21 13.33 -28.22 -1.36
CA LEU A 21 13.19 -27.28 -0.25
C LEU A 21 13.39 -27.97 1.09
N VAL A 22 14.43 -27.56 1.82
CA VAL A 22 14.69 -27.97 3.21
C VAL A 22 14.23 -26.87 4.17
N LEU A 23 13.39 -27.23 5.14
CA LEU A 23 12.86 -26.35 6.18
C LEU A 23 13.47 -26.74 7.54
N PRO A 24 14.51 -26.05 8.02
CA PRO A 24 15.30 -26.50 9.18
C PRO A 24 14.54 -26.40 10.51
N ASN A 25 13.64 -25.43 10.69
CA ASN A 25 12.97 -25.20 11.97
C ASN A 25 11.74 -26.10 12.15
N SER A 26 11.04 -26.43 11.05
CA SER A 26 9.98 -27.45 11.03
C SER A 26 10.52 -28.87 10.80
N LYS A 27 11.79 -29.04 10.43
CA LYS A 27 12.43 -30.31 10.06
C LYS A 27 11.73 -31.06 8.91
N LEU A 28 11.21 -30.32 7.93
CA LEU A 28 10.53 -30.87 6.74
C LEU A 28 11.39 -30.73 5.48
N LYS A 29 11.17 -31.62 4.51
CA LYS A 29 11.88 -31.65 3.23
C LYS A 29 10.87 -31.91 2.11
N PHE A 30 10.78 -31.02 1.13
CA PHE A 30 9.83 -31.11 0.03
C PHE A 30 10.56 -31.27 -1.30
N CYS A 31 10.21 -32.31 -2.07
CA CYS A 31 10.72 -32.48 -3.42
C CYS A 31 9.97 -31.57 -4.43
N PRO A 32 10.51 -31.37 -5.65
CA PRO A 32 9.90 -30.49 -6.66
C PRO A 32 8.44 -30.82 -7.00
N ASP A 33 8.10 -32.11 -7.08
CA ASP A 33 6.73 -32.56 -7.41
C ASP A 33 5.74 -32.24 -6.28
N GLN A 34 6.16 -32.38 -5.01
CA GLN A 34 5.37 -31.98 -3.84
C GLN A 34 5.11 -30.46 -3.82
N LEU A 35 6.11 -29.65 -4.15
CA LEU A 35 5.98 -28.20 -4.23
C LEU A 35 5.01 -27.78 -5.35
N GLN A 36 5.05 -28.47 -6.49
CA GLN A 36 4.13 -28.23 -7.60
C GLN A 36 2.70 -28.68 -7.27
N ASN A 37 2.54 -29.78 -6.53
CA ASN A 37 1.25 -30.21 -6.01
C ASN A 37 0.66 -29.18 -5.04
N LEU A 38 1.47 -28.66 -4.12
CA LEU A 38 1.06 -27.61 -3.19
C LEU A 38 0.64 -26.32 -3.89
N ASN A 39 1.29 -25.92 -4.99
CA ASN A 39 0.86 -24.75 -5.77
C ASN A 39 -0.60 -24.89 -6.23
N TYR A 40 -1.01 -26.08 -6.67
CA TYR A 40 -2.39 -26.37 -7.04
C TYR A 40 -3.34 -26.37 -5.83
N ILE A 41 -2.98 -27.06 -4.74
CA ILE A 41 -3.80 -27.17 -3.53
C ILE A 41 -4.05 -25.79 -2.89
N ILE A 42 -3.02 -24.95 -2.80
CA ILE A 42 -3.10 -23.56 -2.33
C ILE A 42 -4.10 -22.76 -3.17
N ASN A 43 -3.95 -22.81 -4.50
CA ASN A 43 -4.83 -22.07 -5.41
C ASN A 43 -6.29 -22.53 -5.30
N LYS A 44 -6.53 -23.83 -5.15
CA LYS A 44 -7.86 -24.43 -4.97
C LYS A 44 -8.50 -24.04 -3.64
N ARG A 45 -7.78 -24.13 -2.51
CA ARG A 45 -8.27 -23.71 -1.18
C ARG A 45 -8.77 -22.26 -1.18
N LEU A 46 -7.95 -21.36 -1.73
CA LEU A 46 -8.28 -19.94 -1.87
C LEU A 46 -9.36 -19.64 -2.93
N GLN A 47 -9.84 -20.62 -3.69
CA GLN A 47 -11.03 -20.51 -4.56
C GLN A 47 -12.28 -21.02 -3.83
N GLN A 48 -12.18 -22.17 -3.16
CA GLN A 48 -13.29 -22.76 -2.40
C GLN A 48 -13.75 -21.85 -1.25
N ASN A 49 -12.85 -21.07 -0.65
CA ASN A 49 -13.18 -20.06 0.38
C ASN A 49 -13.86 -18.78 -0.16
N ILE A 50 -14.22 -18.72 -1.45
CA ILE A 50 -14.93 -17.58 -2.07
C ILE A 50 -16.41 -17.94 -2.36
N SER A 51 -16.78 -19.22 -2.43
CA SER A 51 -18.04 -19.66 -3.06
C SER A 51 -19.12 -20.19 -2.10
N THR A 52 -19.36 -19.52 -0.96
CA THR A 52 -20.41 -19.92 0.01
C THR A 52 -21.54 -18.90 0.12
N GLY A 53 -22.81 -19.32 -0.01
CA GLY A 53 -23.99 -18.43 -0.03
C GLY A 53 -24.21 -17.54 1.22
N THR A 54 -23.54 -17.84 2.34
CA THR A 54 -23.40 -16.97 3.52
C THR A 54 -22.74 -15.62 3.23
N GLU A 55 -22.07 -15.47 2.09
CA GLU A 55 -21.42 -14.23 1.67
C GLU A 55 -22.39 -13.05 1.52
N LYS A 56 -23.59 -13.29 0.94
CA LYS A 56 -24.57 -12.23 0.65
C LYS A 56 -25.12 -11.56 1.91
N SER A 57 -25.52 -12.36 2.91
CA SER A 57 -26.05 -11.85 4.18
C SER A 57 -24.95 -11.16 5.00
N LEU A 58 -23.71 -11.66 4.97
CA LEU A 58 -22.57 -11.02 5.62
C LEU A 58 -22.18 -9.68 4.94
N LEU A 59 -22.20 -9.60 3.60
CA LEU A 59 -22.01 -8.36 2.85
C LEU A 59 -23.07 -7.32 3.24
N LEU A 60 -24.34 -7.72 3.28
CA LEU A 60 -25.44 -6.85 3.71
C LEU A 60 -25.27 -6.39 5.17
N ALA A 61 -24.97 -7.31 6.09
CA ALA A 61 -24.72 -6.99 7.49
C ALA A 61 -23.57 -5.99 7.67
N ARG A 62 -22.44 -6.19 6.97
CA ARG A 62 -21.30 -5.26 6.97
C ARG A 62 -21.69 -3.89 6.42
N SER A 63 -22.44 -3.85 5.32
CA SER A 63 -22.93 -2.60 4.74
C SER A 63 -23.88 -1.84 5.67
N VAL A 64 -24.76 -2.53 6.38
CA VAL A 64 -25.68 -1.91 7.35
C VAL A 64 -24.91 -1.42 8.59
N SER A 65 -23.97 -2.23 9.09
CA SER A 65 -23.11 -1.86 10.22
C SER A 65 -22.26 -0.62 9.92
N GLU A 66 -21.62 -0.55 8.74
CA GLU A 66 -20.83 0.61 8.34
C GLU A 66 -21.68 1.89 8.31
N ARG A 67 -22.93 1.81 7.81
CA ARG A 67 -23.87 2.95 7.83
C ARG A 67 -24.33 3.33 9.24
N LEU A 68 -24.44 2.36 10.16
CA LEU A 68 -24.70 2.64 11.57
C LEU A 68 -23.49 3.35 12.22
N ILE A 69 -22.27 2.91 11.95
CA ILE A 69 -21.05 3.59 12.42
C ILE A 69 -20.97 5.03 11.89
N GLN A 70 -21.25 5.26 10.60
CA GLN A 70 -21.34 6.62 10.05
C GLN A 70 -22.38 7.47 10.80
N ARG A 71 -23.57 6.92 11.10
CA ARG A 71 -24.60 7.61 11.88
C ARG A 71 -24.11 7.99 13.28
N LEU A 72 -23.52 7.04 14.01
CA LEU A 72 -23.02 7.25 15.37
C LEU A 72 -21.89 8.29 15.39
N MET A 73 -20.99 8.25 14.40
CA MET A 73 -19.92 9.25 14.26
C MET A 73 -20.42 10.64 13.91
N CYS A 74 -21.42 10.75 13.03
CA CYS A 74 -22.08 12.03 12.76
C CYS A 74 -22.76 12.56 14.03
N GLY A 75 -23.45 11.70 14.79
CA GLY A 75 -24.05 12.06 16.07
C GLY A 75 -23.02 12.54 17.10
N ALA A 76 -21.91 11.83 17.27
CA ALA A 76 -20.83 12.22 18.17
C ALA A 76 -20.23 13.60 17.81
N GLY A 77 -19.95 13.84 16.53
CA GLY A 77 -19.45 15.14 16.05
C GLY A 77 -20.47 16.28 16.12
N MET A 78 -21.77 15.99 16.08
CA MET A 78 -22.85 16.97 16.34
C MET A 78 -23.00 17.30 17.84
N LEU A 79 -22.63 16.38 18.73
CA LEU A 79 -22.70 16.56 20.19
C LEU A 79 -21.45 17.29 20.74
N ASP A 80 -20.27 17.01 20.21
CA ASP A 80 -19.02 17.73 20.52
C ASP A 80 -18.18 17.89 19.23
N PRO A 81 -18.16 19.09 18.62
CA PRO A 81 -17.43 19.34 17.36
C PRO A 81 -15.93 19.01 17.40
N ARG A 82 -15.32 18.92 18.59
CA ARG A 82 -13.91 18.49 18.74
C ARG A 82 -13.69 17.06 18.22
N PHE A 83 -14.73 16.22 18.29
CA PHE A 83 -14.74 14.82 17.84
C PHE A 83 -15.36 14.64 16.45
N SER A 84 -15.58 15.72 15.69
CA SER A 84 -15.97 15.63 14.28
C SER A 84 -14.86 14.97 13.44
N SER A 85 -15.28 14.17 12.46
CA SER A 85 -14.39 13.49 11.51
C SER A 85 -15.05 13.51 10.13
N LYS A 86 -14.45 14.23 9.18
CA LYS A 86 -14.95 14.38 7.80
C LYS A 86 -14.91 13.04 7.05
N TYR A 87 -14.03 12.13 7.44
CA TYR A 87 -13.86 10.82 6.82
C TYR A 87 -13.96 9.69 7.83
N LEU A 88 -14.33 8.50 7.36
CA LEU A 88 -14.23 7.25 8.12
C LEU A 88 -13.13 6.40 7.47
N ILE A 89 -11.98 6.27 8.13
CA ILE A 89 -10.82 5.61 7.53
C ILE A 89 -10.97 4.11 7.75
N SER A 90 -11.14 3.33 6.70
CA SER A 90 -11.09 1.88 6.80
C SER A 90 -9.67 1.44 7.13
N ASN A 91 -9.47 1.00 8.37
CA ASN A 91 -8.25 0.35 8.83
C ASN A 91 -8.30 -1.16 8.56
N SER A 92 -8.85 -1.55 7.41
CA SER A 92 -8.75 -2.92 6.89
C SER A 92 -7.31 -3.16 6.41
N GLN A 93 -6.37 -3.26 7.36
CA GLN A 93 -4.94 -3.55 7.14
C GLN A 93 -4.76 -4.79 6.24
N HIS A 94 -5.76 -5.65 6.20
CA HIS A 94 -5.82 -6.83 5.37
C HIS A 94 -7.12 -6.84 4.55
N LYS A 95 -7.08 -6.27 3.34
CA LYS A 95 -8.04 -6.58 2.26
C LYS A 95 -7.85 -8.02 1.79
N SER A 96 -7.94 -8.99 2.71
CA SER A 96 -8.05 -10.39 2.35
C SER A 96 -9.36 -10.57 1.60
N ASN A 97 -9.39 -11.43 0.58
CA ASN A 97 -10.62 -11.72 -0.15
C ASN A 97 -11.67 -12.45 0.72
N HIS A 98 -11.35 -12.73 1.99
CA HIS A 98 -12.26 -13.32 2.96
C HIS A 98 -13.03 -12.25 3.72
N LEU A 99 -14.35 -12.29 3.57
CA LEU A 99 -15.28 -11.48 4.35
C LEU A 99 -15.26 -11.93 5.81
N SER A 100 -14.62 -11.11 6.66
CA SER A 100 -14.68 -11.26 8.11
C SER A 100 -15.90 -10.56 8.70
N ASN A 101 -16.39 -11.06 9.83
CA ASN A 101 -17.34 -10.36 10.69
C ASN A 101 -16.72 -9.14 11.42
N LYS A 102 -15.42 -8.88 11.22
CA LYS A 102 -14.71 -7.74 11.82
C LYS A 102 -14.61 -6.56 10.86
N LEU A 103 -14.86 -5.37 11.40
CA LEU A 103 -14.65 -4.09 10.73
C LEU A 103 -13.73 -3.22 11.59
N ASP A 104 -12.62 -2.74 11.03
CA ASP A 104 -11.68 -1.89 11.76
C ASP A 104 -11.63 -0.51 11.11
N TYR A 105 -11.79 0.55 11.91
CA TYR A 105 -11.77 1.94 11.45
C TYR A 105 -10.82 2.80 12.29
N ILE A 106 -10.16 3.75 11.63
CA ILE A 106 -9.48 4.88 12.29
C ILE A 106 -10.35 6.13 12.13
N ILE A 107 -10.50 6.88 13.23
CA ILE A 107 -11.11 8.20 13.25
C ILE A 107 -10.00 9.22 13.37
N ARG A 108 -9.98 10.17 12.46
CA ARG A 108 -9.06 11.31 12.50
C ARG A 108 -9.73 12.44 13.28
N LEU A 109 -9.12 12.87 14.39
CA LEU A 109 -9.56 14.08 15.09
C LEU A 109 -9.15 15.29 14.26
N ASP A 110 -10.00 15.72 13.34
CA ASP A 110 -9.65 16.71 12.32
C ASP A 110 -9.24 18.07 12.93
N THR A 111 -9.76 18.42 14.11
CA THR A 111 -9.38 19.65 14.85
C THR A 111 -7.99 19.59 15.53
N LEU A 112 -7.37 18.40 15.60
CA LEU A 112 -6.01 18.19 16.08
C LEU A 112 -5.05 17.74 14.97
N SER A 113 -5.54 17.42 13.77
CA SER A 113 -4.75 16.74 12.74
C SER A 113 -4.22 17.69 11.67
N LEU A 114 -3.07 17.34 11.10
CA LEU A 114 -2.48 18.00 9.93
C LEU A 114 -2.50 17.05 8.70
N PRO A 115 -2.64 17.58 7.47
CA PRO A 115 -3.00 18.97 7.15
C PRO A 115 -4.45 19.30 7.57
N THR A 116 -4.80 20.57 7.73
CA THR A 116 -6.17 20.98 8.05
C THR A 116 -7.16 20.64 6.93
N LEU A 117 -8.46 20.65 7.22
CA LEU A 117 -9.49 20.32 6.21
C LEU A 117 -9.75 21.47 5.22
N TYR A 118 -9.52 22.71 5.65
CA TYR A 118 -9.76 23.94 4.92
C TYR A 118 -8.64 24.95 5.24
N GLU A 119 -8.27 25.79 4.28
CA GLU A 119 -7.20 26.80 4.44
C GLU A 119 -7.52 27.84 5.53
N ALA A 120 -8.80 28.10 5.79
CA ALA A 120 -9.26 28.99 6.84
C ALA A 120 -9.24 28.38 8.25
N ASP A 121 -9.01 27.08 8.39
CA ASP A 121 -8.94 26.42 9.70
C ASP A 121 -7.59 26.73 10.38
N THR A 122 -7.61 27.12 11.66
CA THR A 122 -6.38 27.42 12.40
C THR A 122 -5.55 26.16 12.63
N ASN A 123 -4.29 26.16 12.18
CA ASN A 123 -3.36 25.05 12.42
C ASN A 123 -3.22 24.75 13.94
N PRO A 124 -3.40 23.49 14.37
CA PRO A 124 -3.19 23.09 15.76
C PRO A 124 -1.71 23.27 16.14
N LYS A 125 -1.46 23.72 17.38
CA LYS A 125 -0.12 23.96 17.92
C LYS A 125 0.19 22.95 19.02
N TYR A 126 1.07 22.00 18.72
CA TYR A 126 1.58 21.00 19.66
C TYR A 126 2.96 20.52 19.22
N SER A 127 3.77 20.06 20.18
CA SER A 127 5.04 19.37 19.93
C SER A 127 4.88 17.87 20.09
N ILE A 128 5.59 17.08 19.29
CA ILE A 128 5.62 15.61 19.39
C ILE A 128 6.97 15.18 19.98
N THR A 129 6.96 14.39 21.05
CA THR A 129 8.18 13.79 21.60
C THR A 129 8.22 12.29 21.29
N GLU A 130 9.21 11.86 20.51
CA GLU A 130 9.51 10.46 20.23
C GLU A 130 10.60 9.94 21.19
N SER A 131 10.58 8.64 21.52
CA SER A 131 11.70 7.93 22.16
C SER A 131 12.17 8.40 23.56
N GLU A 132 11.25 8.76 24.46
CA GLU A 132 11.57 8.90 25.90
C GLU A 132 11.71 7.51 26.58
N SER A 133 12.41 7.43 27.72
CA SER A 133 12.61 6.20 28.49
C SER A 133 11.34 5.58 29.08
N ASP A 134 10.28 6.38 29.20
CA ASP A 134 9.04 6.05 29.92
C ASP A 134 8.13 5.06 29.18
N TYR A 135 8.36 4.82 27.88
CA TYR A 135 7.46 4.03 27.03
C TYR A 135 8.20 3.28 25.92
N PRO A 136 7.60 2.22 25.36
CA PRO A 136 8.21 1.43 24.29
C PRO A 136 8.49 2.25 23.02
N ALA A 137 9.50 1.83 22.25
CA ALA A 137 9.73 2.36 20.91
C ALA A 137 8.49 2.19 20.01
N GLY A 138 8.26 3.13 19.09
CA GLY A 138 7.03 3.18 18.29
C GLY A 138 5.84 3.84 18.99
N TYR A 139 6.07 4.55 20.10
CA TYR A 139 5.12 5.46 20.75
C TYR A 139 5.69 6.89 20.79
N ALA A 140 4.79 7.87 20.94
CA ALA A 140 5.11 9.28 21.15
C ALA A 140 4.14 9.93 22.15
N ARG A 141 4.51 11.10 22.71
CA ARG A 141 3.61 11.97 23.47
C ARG A 141 3.30 13.24 22.66
N ILE A 142 2.09 13.78 22.83
CA ILE A 142 1.63 15.02 22.19
C ILE A 142 1.50 16.08 23.28
N LYS A 143 2.29 17.16 23.22
CA LYS A 143 2.24 18.27 24.18
C LYS A 143 1.53 19.47 23.55
N LEU A 144 0.41 19.88 24.12
CA LEU A 144 -0.41 20.95 23.54
C LEU A 144 0.12 22.34 23.91
N HIS A 145 0.00 23.29 22.98
CA HIS A 145 0.42 24.69 23.19
C HIS A 145 -0.73 25.68 23.03
N THR A 146 -0.61 26.82 23.72
CA THR A 146 -1.38 28.06 23.55
C THR A 146 -2.87 27.86 23.19
N SER A 147 -3.24 27.97 21.91
CA SER A 147 -4.62 27.90 21.42
C SER A 147 -5.21 26.50 21.50
N THR A 148 -4.44 25.47 21.14
CA THR A 148 -4.90 24.08 21.17
C THR A 148 -5.09 23.60 22.61
N PHE A 149 -4.22 24.05 23.55
CA PHE A 149 -4.40 23.78 24.98
C PHE A 149 -5.70 24.38 25.53
N LYS A 150 -6.15 25.56 25.07
CA LYS A 150 -7.43 26.15 25.49
C LYS A 150 -8.67 25.33 25.07
N ILE A 151 -8.58 24.57 23.98
CA ILE A 151 -9.71 23.79 23.42
C ILE A 151 -9.74 22.35 23.98
N TRP A 152 -8.56 21.79 24.25
CA TRP A 152 -8.36 20.39 24.62
C TRP A 152 -7.77 20.17 26.02
N GLY A 153 -7.59 21.23 26.81
CA GLY A 153 -6.94 21.21 28.13
C GLY A 153 -7.53 20.19 29.10
N ASP A 154 -8.86 20.01 29.09
CA ASP A 154 -9.60 19.01 29.88
C ASP A 154 -9.02 17.59 29.72
N PHE A 155 -8.51 17.28 28.53
CA PHE A 155 -7.96 15.98 28.13
C PHE A 155 -6.46 15.83 28.41
N THR A 156 -5.81 16.83 29.01
CA THR A 156 -4.37 16.77 29.31
C THR A 156 -4.04 16.20 30.69
N ASN A 157 -2.76 15.93 30.92
CA ASN A 157 -2.17 15.76 32.25
C ASN A 157 -1.58 17.08 32.78
N SER A 158 -1.07 17.10 34.01
CA SER A 158 -0.47 18.28 34.65
C SER A 158 0.74 18.88 33.92
N GLN A 159 1.36 18.15 32.99
CA GLN A 159 2.48 18.61 32.16
C GLN A 159 2.06 19.10 30.76
N GLY A 160 0.75 19.11 30.46
CA GLY A 160 0.19 19.54 29.18
C GLY A 160 0.21 18.49 28.06
N TYR A 161 0.51 17.22 28.38
CA TYR A 161 0.44 16.12 27.42
C TYR A 161 -1.00 15.61 27.27
N LEU A 162 -1.46 15.42 26.04
CA LEU A 162 -2.78 14.90 25.71
C LEU A 162 -2.90 13.41 26.13
N ARG A 163 -3.82 13.12 27.04
CA ARG A 163 -4.09 11.76 27.51
C ARG A 163 -5.04 11.03 26.57
N ARG A 164 -4.64 9.89 26.03
CA ARG A 164 -5.48 9.09 25.13
C ARG A 164 -6.69 8.49 25.83
N ASP A 165 -6.57 8.12 27.12
CA ASP A 165 -7.64 7.48 27.88
C ASP A 165 -8.83 8.42 28.10
N LYS A 166 -8.59 9.67 28.49
CA LYS A 166 -9.65 10.70 28.59
C LYS A 166 -10.35 10.96 27.25
N VAL A 167 -9.59 11.04 26.14
CA VAL A 167 -10.14 11.29 24.81
C VAL A 167 -10.99 10.10 24.34
N GLN A 168 -10.50 8.87 24.53
CA GLN A 168 -11.17 7.64 24.16
C GLN A 168 -12.47 7.45 24.96
N ALA A 169 -12.42 7.59 26.29
CA ALA A 169 -13.59 7.49 27.15
C ALA A 169 -14.68 8.53 26.80
N ARG A 170 -14.29 9.77 26.47
CA ARG A 170 -15.25 10.80 26.02
C ARG A 170 -15.89 10.43 24.68
N LEU A 171 -15.16 9.85 23.73
CA LEU A 171 -15.77 9.39 22.49
C LEU A 171 -16.74 8.22 22.74
N VAL A 172 -16.44 7.29 23.65
CA VAL A 172 -17.37 6.23 24.06
C VAL A 172 -18.67 6.80 24.61
N GLU A 173 -18.59 7.81 25.48
CA GLU A 173 -19.76 8.53 26.01
C GLU A 173 -20.59 9.18 24.88
N LEU A 174 -19.94 9.90 23.96
CA LEU A 174 -20.60 10.55 22.82
C LEU A 174 -21.26 9.54 21.88
N LEU A 175 -20.64 8.39 21.64
CA LEU A 175 -21.21 7.29 20.84
C LEU A 175 -22.43 6.66 21.53
N ALA A 176 -22.39 6.47 22.85
CA ALA A 176 -23.53 5.97 23.62
C ALA A 176 -24.72 6.95 23.60
N ILE A 177 -24.47 8.26 23.71
CA ILE A 177 -25.50 9.30 23.57
C ILE A 177 -26.04 9.37 22.13
N ALA A 178 -25.19 9.18 21.11
CA ALA A 178 -25.61 9.11 19.71
C ALA A 178 -26.42 7.85 19.39
N ALA A 179 -26.23 6.75 20.12
CA ALA A 179 -27.02 5.53 20.01
C ALA A 179 -28.41 5.65 20.65
N SER A 180 -28.58 6.47 21.70
CA SER A 180 -29.88 6.65 22.37
C SER A 180 -30.76 7.75 21.77
N LYS A 181 -30.19 8.70 21.01
CA LYS A 181 -30.92 9.76 20.29
C LYS A 181 -31.31 9.32 18.88
N GLU A 182 -32.45 9.79 18.36
CA GLU A 182 -32.87 9.52 16.97
C GLU A 182 -32.11 10.35 15.91
N VAL A 183 -31.51 11.48 16.30
CA VAL A 183 -30.74 12.37 15.41
C VAL A 183 -29.28 11.91 15.29
N PRO A 184 -28.68 11.86 14.08
CA PRO A 184 -29.28 12.14 12.77
C PRO A 184 -30.09 10.95 12.22
N SER A 185 -31.31 11.23 11.74
CA SER A 185 -32.19 10.22 11.13
C SER A 185 -31.95 10.02 9.62
N THR A 186 -31.46 11.06 8.93
CA THR A 186 -31.13 11.03 7.50
C THR A 186 -29.74 11.63 7.23
N PRO A 187 -28.95 11.07 6.30
CA PRO A 187 -27.70 11.69 5.83
C PRO A 187 -27.92 13.03 5.10
N LEU A 188 -29.14 13.35 4.68
CA LEU A 188 -29.41 14.62 3.96
C LEU A 188 -29.25 15.85 4.85
N HIS A 189 -29.47 15.72 6.16
CA HIS A 189 -29.36 16.80 7.14
C HIS A 189 -27.98 16.87 7.82
N VAL A 190 -27.04 16.00 7.43
CA VAL A 190 -25.67 16.00 7.94
C VAL A 190 -24.87 17.08 7.21
N ASP A 191 -24.05 17.86 7.94
CA ASP A 191 -23.07 18.75 7.33
C ASP A 191 -21.87 17.94 6.82
N GLU A 192 -21.95 17.58 5.54
CA GLU A 192 -20.89 16.89 4.83
C GLU A 192 -19.63 17.77 4.59
N SER A 193 -19.56 19.01 5.06
CA SER A 193 -18.27 19.71 5.08
C SER A 193 -17.34 19.19 6.18
N VAL A 194 -17.88 18.67 7.30
CA VAL A 194 -17.12 18.28 8.51
C VAL A 194 -17.44 16.90 9.08
N LEU A 195 -18.49 16.22 8.59
CA LEU A 195 -18.89 14.87 9.04
C LEU A 195 -18.82 13.84 7.91
N CYS A 196 -18.89 12.55 8.25
CA CYS A 196 -18.69 11.42 7.34
C CYS A 196 -19.97 10.67 6.93
N GLY A 197 -21.08 11.36 6.69
CA GLY A 197 -22.42 10.76 6.56
C GLY A 197 -22.73 10.04 5.23
N ILE A 198 -21.94 10.27 4.18
CA ILE A 198 -22.17 9.72 2.83
C ILE A 198 -21.23 8.54 2.47
N PRO A 199 -21.64 7.59 1.59
CA PRO A 199 -20.84 6.41 1.27
C PRO A 199 -19.45 6.73 0.72
N GLY A 200 -19.33 7.79 -0.10
CA GLY A 200 -18.06 8.21 -0.71
C GLY A 200 -16.96 8.64 0.27
N LYS A 201 -17.25 8.79 1.57
CA LYS A 201 -16.28 9.22 2.60
C LYS A 201 -15.77 8.11 3.50
N VAL A 202 -16.21 6.88 3.28
CA VAL A 202 -15.52 5.73 3.82
C VAL A 202 -14.38 5.38 2.86
N VAL A 203 -13.15 5.62 3.28
CA VAL A 203 -11.95 5.60 2.42
C VAL A 203 -10.82 4.83 3.08
N ASP A 204 -9.90 4.25 2.31
CA ASP A 204 -8.66 3.74 2.88
C ASP A 204 -7.67 4.88 3.17
N SER A 205 -6.68 4.61 4.04
CA SER A 205 -5.72 5.59 4.52
C SER A 205 -4.89 6.28 3.42
N TYR A 206 -4.57 5.58 2.32
CA TYR A 206 -3.82 6.17 1.21
C TYR A 206 -4.71 7.01 0.31
N SER A 207 -5.96 6.58 0.06
CA SER A 207 -6.97 7.42 -0.57
C SER A 207 -7.15 8.71 0.23
N LEU A 208 -7.31 8.65 1.56
CA LEU A 208 -7.43 9.87 2.38
C LEU A 208 -6.20 10.78 2.29
N TYR A 209 -4.98 10.25 2.40
CA TYR A 209 -3.75 11.04 2.24
C TYR A 209 -3.75 11.84 0.93
N ASN A 210 -4.18 11.21 -0.18
CA ASN A 210 -4.32 11.93 -1.45
C ASN A 210 -5.47 12.96 -1.42
N ILE A 211 -6.65 12.61 -0.88
CA ILE A 211 -7.81 13.52 -0.76
C ILE A 211 -7.45 14.81 -0.01
N LEU A 212 -6.68 14.71 1.07
CA LEU A 212 -6.25 15.86 1.88
C LEU A 212 -5.31 16.82 1.14
N LYS A 213 -4.68 16.38 0.04
CA LYS A 213 -3.88 17.23 -0.86
C LYS A 213 -4.69 17.78 -2.03
N VAL A 214 -5.97 17.45 -2.14
CA VAL A 214 -6.89 17.99 -3.15
C VAL A 214 -7.64 19.18 -2.54
N PRO A 215 -7.59 20.37 -3.16
CA PRO A 215 -8.39 21.52 -2.76
C PRO A 215 -9.88 21.19 -2.56
N PRO A 216 -10.54 21.68 -1.48
CA PRO A 216 -11.90 21.29 -1.14
C PRO A 216 -12.93 21.50 -2.24
N ASP A 217 -12.84 22.59 -3.03
CA ASP A 217 -13.68 22.93 -4.19
C ASP A 217 -13.81 21.81 -5.24
N LYS A 218 -12.85 20.88 -5.27
CA LYS A 218 -12.74 19.76 -6.22
C LYS A 218 -13.30 18.45 -5.63
N HIS A 219 -13.89 18.47 -4.44
CA HIS A 219 -14.37 17.29 -3.73
C HIS A 219 -15.77 16.88 -4.22
N VAL A 220 -15.82 15.84 -5.07
CA VAL A 220 -17.06 15.25 -5.61
C VAL A 220 -17.24 13.81 -5.13
N TYR A 221 -18.38 13.55 -4.48
CA TYR A 221 -18.73 12.25 -3.92
C TYR A 221 -20.12 11.78 -4.35
N TYR A 222 -20.37 10.47 -4.25
CA TYR A 222 -21.74 9.94 -4.26
C TYR A 222 -22.37 9.97 -2.87
N GLY A 223 -23.59 10.48 -2.82
CA GLY A 223 -24.49 10.39 -1.68
C GLY A 223 -25.16 9.01 -1.57
N PRO A 224 -25.93 8.78 -0.49
CA PRO A 224 -26.71 7.56 -0.33
C PRO A 224 -27.76 7.42 -1.43
N GLY A 225 -28.01 6.17 -1.83
CA GLY A 225 -29.03 5.81 -2.82
C GLY A 225 -30.47 5.91 -2.29
N GLY A 226 -31.42 5.83 -3.21
CA GLY A 226 -32.85 5.92 -2.93
C GLY A 226 -33.38 7.35 -2.83
N ASN A 227 -34.71 7.47 -2.95
CA ASN A 227 -35.40 8.77 -2.98
C ASN A 227 -35.27 9.49 -1.62
N ILE A 228 -35.59 8.80 -0.52
CA ILE A 228 -35.50 9.31 0.86
C ILE A 228 -34.53 8.41 1.65
N PRO A 229 -33.21 8.69 1.63
CA PRO A 229 -32.23 7.89 2.34
C PRO A 229 -32.34 8.11 3.85
N ARG A 230 -32.46 7.03 4.62
CA ARG A 230 -32.42 7.01 6.09
C ARG A 230 -31.17 6.29 6.59
N PHE A 231 -30.64 6.68 7.74
CA PHE A 231 -29.67 5.85 8.45
C PHE A 231 -30.37 4.64 9.09
N PRO A 232 -29.65 3.55 9.42
CA PRO A 232 -30.19 2.48 10.27
C PRO A 232 -30.58 3.03 11.65
N ASP A 233 -31.69 2.57 12.22
CA ASP A 233 -32.12 2.97 13.55
C ASP A 233 -31.36 2.15 14.61
N PRO A 234 -30.68 2.76 15.61
CA PRO A 234 -30.01 2.01 16.68
C PRO A 234 -30.91 0.98 17.39
N ARG A 235 -32.24 1.20 17.41
CA ARG A 235 -33.22 0.28 18.00
C ARG A 235 -33.35 -1.05 17.25
N ASP A 236 -32.92 -1.13 15.99
CA ASP A 236 -32.90 -2.36 15.19
C ASP A 236 -31.75 -3.31 15.58
N PHE A 237 -30.91 -2.90 16.54
CA PHE A 237 -29.68 -3.58 16.93
C PHE A 237 -29.57 -3.72 18.44
N ARG A 238 -28.91 -4.79 18.88
CA ARG A 238 -28.34 -4.86 20.22
C ARG A 238 -26.89 -4.41 20.14
N LEU A 239 -26.59 -3.29 20.78
CA LEU A 239 -25.29 -2.63 20.74
C LEU A 239 -24.60 -2.73 22.11
N ALA A 240 -23.33 -3.14 22.12
CA ALA A 240 -22.45 -3.00 23.27
C ALA A 240 -21.23 -2.19 22.85
N ILE A 241 -20.99 -1.05 23.52
CA ILE A 241 -19.85 -0.17 23.27
C ILE A 241 -18.92 -0.28 24.49
N VAL A 242 -17.68 -0.69 24.27
CA VAL A 242 -16.70 -0.98 25.33
C VAL A 242 -15.42 -0.22 25.06
N ASP A 243 -14.89 0.42 26.11
CA ASP A 243 -13.56 1.02 26.11
C ASP A 243 -12.50 -0.06 26.40
N GLU A 244 -11.59 -0.31 25.46
CA GLU A 244 -10.49 -1.26 25.65
C GLU A 244 -9.12 -0.64 25.34
N PRO A 245 -8.01 -1.17 25.92
CA PRO A 245 -6.65 -0.81 25.51
C PRO A 245 -6.37 -1.03 24.01
N SER A 246 -7.15 -1.87 23.35
CA SER A 246 -7.02 -2.15 21.91
C SER A 246 -7.80 -1.18 21.00
N GLY A 247 -8.54 -0.23 21.59
CA GLY A 247 -9.46 0.69 20.91
C GLY A 247 -10.89 0.56 21.44
N ILE A 248 -11.81 1.37 20.91
CA ILE A 248 -13.23 1.26 21.24
C ILE A 248 -13.82 0.07 20.48
N ARG A 249 -14.35 -0.93 21.19
CA ARG A 249 -15.02 -2.08 20.57
C ARG A 249 -16.54 -1.88 20.60
N LEU A 250 -17.18 -2.00 19.44
CA LEU A 250 -18.63 -2.06 19.30
C LEU A 250 -19.04 -3.45 18.82
N LYS A 251 -19.83 -4.17 19.63
CA LYS A 251 -20.48 -5.41 19.20
C LYS A 251 -21.88 -5.09 18.69
N ILE A 252 -22.19 -5.52 17.47
CA ILE A 252 -23.46 -5.29 16.79
C ILE A 252 -24.14 -6.65 16.55
N GLU A 253 -25.28 -6.88 17.20
CA GLU A 253 -26.16 -8.02 16.95
C GLU A 253 -27.47 -7.49 16.31
N PHE A 254 -27.94 -8.14 15.24
CA PHE A 254 -29.10 -7.66 14.47
C PHE A 254 -30.40 -8.24 15.04
N LEU A 255 -31.42 -7.40 15.27
CA LEU A 255 -32.75 -7.87 15.68
C LEU A 255 -33.62 -8.34 14.49
N SER A 256 -33.23 -8.00 13.26
CA SER A 256 -33.91 -8.46 12.05
C SER A 256 -33.74 -9.98 11.85
N PRO A 257 -34.83 -10.75 11.64
CA PRO A 257 -34.77 -12.19 11.39
C PRO A 257 -33.91 -12.59 10.19
N ALA A 258 -33.68 -11.68 9.24
CA ALA A 258 -32.83 -11.94 8.07
C ALA A 258 -31.32 -11.96 8.39
N LEU A 259 -30.90 -11.33 9.51
CA LEU A 259 -29.50 -11.15 9.90
C LEU A 259 -29.20 -11.58 11.34
N SER A 260 -30.18 -12.11 12.08
CA SER A 260 -30.07 -12.46 13.51
C SER A 260 -28.96 -13.45 13.86
N ASN A 261 -28.56 -14.30 12.91
CA ASN A 261 -27.46 -15.26 13.08
C ASN A 261 -26.07 -14.64 12.90
N ILE A 262 -25.99 -13.36 12.52
CA ILE A 262 -24.73 -12.64 12.26
C ILE A 262 -24.48 -11.66 13.40
N THR A 263 -23.26 -11.69 13.93
CA THR A 263 -22.74 -10.67 14.83
C THR A 263 -21.52 -10.03 14.19
N ILE A 264 -21.41 -8.71 14.29
CA ILE A 264 -20.30 -7.93 13.74
C ILE A 264 -19.57 -7.22 14.89
N ASP A 265 -18.26 -7.46 14.96
CA ASP A 265 -17.36 -6.77 15.87
C ASP A 265 -16.75 -5.58 15.11
N VAL A 266 -16.87 -4.38 15.65
CA VAL A 266 -16.25 -3.18 15.09
C VAL A 266 -15.19 -2.64 16.05
N THR A 267 -13.97 -2.45 15.57
CA THR A 267 -12.91 -1.74 16.30
C THR A 267 -12.80 -0.31 15.78
N ILE A 268 -12.86 0.65 16.69
CA ILE A 268 -12.68 2.07 16.41
C ILE A 268 -11.43 2.58 17.12
N LEU A 269 -10.49 3.12 16.33
CA LEU A 269 -9.23 3.67 16.78
C LEU A 269 -9.24 5.19 16.64
N VAL A 270 -9.14 5.92 17.75
CA VAL A 270 -9.01 7.38 17.73
C VAL A 270 -7.58 7.76 17.36
N ALA A 271 -7.39 8.70 16.45
CA ALA A 271 -6.07 9.11 16.01
C ALA A 271 -5.94 10.60 15.70
N VAL A 272 -4.71 11.12 15.87
CA VAL A 272 -4.26 12.40 15.35
C VAL A 272 -3.39 12.14 14.13
N GLY A 273 -3.79 12.65 12.96
CA GLY A 273 -3.01 12.53 11.73
C GLY A 273 -1.97 13.65 11.60
N ILE A 274 -0.80 13.35 11.07
CA ILE A 274 0.31 14.29 10.91
C ILE A 274 0.93 14.11 9.53
N ASP A 275 1.17 15.20 8.79
CA ASP A 275 1.82 15.18 7.46
C ASP A 275 3.36 15.12 7.57
N SER A 276 3.87 14.27 8.46
CA SER A 276 5.32 14.04 8.65
C SER A 276 5.62 12.58 8.98
N TRP A 277 6.79 12.11 8.57
CA TRP A 277 7.32 10.77 8.82
C TRP A 277 8.09 10.68 10.15
N PRO A 278 8.08 9.56 10.90
CA PRO A 278 8.67 9.54 12.24
C PRO A 278 10.20 9.48 12.20
N SER A 279 10.83 10.34 12.99
CA SER A 279 12.30 10.52 13.02
C SER A 279 13.05 9.29 13.55
N SER A 280 12.38 8.50 14.39
CA SER A 280 12.90 7.30 15.04
C SER A 280 12.95 6.05 14.15
N THR A 281 12.51 6.15 12.89
CA THR A 281 12.56 5.05 11.91
C THR A 281 13.86 5.07 11.09
N ASP A 282 14.34 3.89 10.65
CA ASP A 282 15.41 3.75 9.66
C ASP A 282 14.88 3.44 8.25
N PHE A 283 13.57 3.58 8.07
CA PHE A 283 12.88 3.44 6.79
C PHE A 283 12.59 4.82 6.20
N PRO A 284 12.83 5.08 4.89
CA PRO A 284 13.32 4.16 3.86
C PRO A 284 14.84 4.26 3.67
N SER A 285 15.59 4.99 4.51
CA SER A 285 17.01 5.30 4.28
C SER A 285 17.89 4.05 4.10
N ARG A 286 17.53 2.94 4.74
CA ARG A 286 18.16 1.61 4.59
C ARG A 286 17.95 0.92 3.22
N ILE A 287 17.01 1.39 2.39
CA ILE A 287 16.63 0.77 1.12
C ILE A 287 17.59 1.20 0.01
N SER A 288 18.36 0.26 -0.52
CA SER A 288 19.27 0.50 -1.65
C SER A 288 18.55 1.03 -2.90
N LEU A 289 19.14 2.01 -3.60
CA LEU A 289 18.71 2.46 -4.92
C LEU A 289 18.60 1.34 -5.98
N GLY A 290 19.31 0.23 -5.80
CA GLY A 290 19.21 -0.93 -6.69
C GLY A 290 18.00 -1.84 -6.42
N HIS A 291 17.23 -1.60 -5.35
CA HIS A 291 16.12 -2.43 -4.89
C HIS A 291 14.90 -2.34 -5.83
N SER A 292 14.28 -3.49 -6.09
CA SER A 292 13.18 -3.64 -7.08
C SER A 292 11.95 -2.78 -6.80
N ASP A 293 11.68 -2.55 -5.51
CA ASP A 293 10.56 -1.75 -5.02
C ASP A 293 11.05 -0.42 -4.38
N CYS A 294 12.25 0.08 -4.72
CA CYS A 294 12.83 1.29 -4.09
C CYS A 294 11.91 2.53 -4.20
N LEU A 295 11.43 2.83 -5.42
CA LEU A 295 10.50 3.94 -5.65
C LEU A 295 9.20 3.79 -4.83
N LEU A 296 8.70 2.56 -4.66
CA LEU A 296 7.50 2.29 -3.84
C LEU A 296 7.74 2.65 -2.37
N TYR A 297 8.89 2.27 -1.82
CA TYR A 297 9.21 2.53 -0.41
C TYR A 297 9.42 4.02 -0.13
N HIS A 298 10.03 4.77 -1.05
CA HIS A 298 10.06 6.23 -0.96
C HIS A 298 8.66 6.85 -1.05
N GLN A 299 7.82 6.43 -2.02
CA GLN A 299 6.43 6.89 -2.13
C GLN A 299 5.57 6.57 -0.89
N ALA A 300 5.76 5.40 -0.27
CA ALA A 300 5.06 5.02 0.95
C ALA A 300 5.42 5.95 2.13
N THR A 301 6.69 6.38 2.20
CA THR A 301 7.21 7.28 3.23
C THR A 301 6.62 8.70 3.13
N GLU A 302 6.17 9.12 1.94
CA GLU A 302 5.52 10.44 1.79
C GLU A 302 4.16 10.53 2.51
N THR A 303 3.56 9.41 2.91
CA THR A 303 2.13 9.34 3.29
C THR A 303 1.78 9.80 4.70
N GLY A 304 2.74 10.35 5.45
CA GLY A 304 2.54 10.86 6.81
C GLY A 304 2.35 9.77 7.87
N THR A 305 1.94 10.17 9.07
CA THR A 305 1.80 9.32 10.26
C THR A 305 0.48 9.55 10.97
N TYR A 306 0.08 8.56 11.79
CA TYR A 306 -1.06 8.66 12.70
C TYR A 306 -0.60 8.29 14.11
N LEU A 307 -0.84 9.18 15.07
CA LEU A 307 -0.71 8.89 16.49
C LEU A 307 -2.03 8.32 16.99
N VAL A 308 -2.05 7.04 17.33
CA VAL A 308 -3.25 6.26 17.60
C VAL A 308 -3.41 5.97 19.09
N GLY A 309 -4.63 6.12 19.60
CA GLY A 309 -5.03 5.70 20.93
C GLY A 309 -5.04 4.18 21.03
N PHE A 310 -3.92 3.60 21.46
CA PHE A 310 -3.73 2.15 21.59
C PHE A 310 -2.72 1.86 22.72
N GLY A 311 -2.89 0.73 23.41
CA GLY A 311 -2.03 0.27 24.50
C GLY A 311 -2.52 0.70 25.90
N VAL A 312 -1.65 0.54 26.90
CA VAL A 312 -1.99 0.73 28.34
C VAL A 312 -1.49 2.03 28.97
N HIS A 313 -0.48 2.72 28.39
CA HIS A 313 0.12 3.95 28.94
C HIS A 313 -0.72 5.22 28.70
N SER A 314 -1.46 5.75 29.68
CA SER A 314 -2.48 6.81 29.50
C SER A 314 -2.11 8.05 28.64
N SER A 315 -0.84 8.50 28.63
CA SER A 315 -0.37 9.65 27.84
C SER A 315 0.40 9.32 26.54
N ALA A 316 0.70 8.05 26.28
CA ALA A 316 1.46 7.64 25.10
C ALA A 316 0.54 7.19 23.95
N TRP A 317 0.80 7.69 22.75
CA TRP A 317 0.08 7.37 21.52
C TRP A 317 0.96 6.50 20.64
N GLN A 318 0.41 5.43 20.07
CA GLN A 318 1.17 4.53 19.20
C GLN A 318 1.36 5.17 17.83
N ILE A 319 2.59 5.25 17.34
CA ILE A 319 2.89 5.73 16.00
C ILE A 319 2.53 4.62 14.99
N ARG A 320 1.61 4.91 14.07
CA ARG A 320 1.25 4.02 12.96
C ARG A 320 1.37 4.73 11.63
N VAL A 321 1.67 3.96 10.58
CA VAL A 321 1.82 4.44 9.19
C VAL A 321 0.86 3.69 8.25
N PRO A 322 -0.46 3.71 8.52
CA PRO A 322 -1.42 2.86 7.82
C PRO A 322 -1.54 3.19 6.32
N ALA A 323 -1.25 4.43 5.91
CA ALA A 323 -1.21 4.81 4.50
C ALA A 323 0.02 4.20 3.80
N ALA A 324 1.19 4.16 4.43
CA ALA A 324 2.39 3.52 3.89
C ALA A 324 2.21 2.00 3.76
N GLU A 325 1.64 1.36 4.79
CA GLU A 325 1.26 -0.06 4.76
C GLU A 325 0.30 -0.35 3.60
N GLN A 326 -0.73 0.50 3.43
CA GLN A 326 -1.71 0.38 2.34
C GLN A 326 -1.08 0.60 0.96
N VAL A 327 -0.12 1.53 0.80
CA VAL A 327 0.66 1.72 -0.44
C VAL A 327 1.42 0.46 -0.81
N ILE A 328 2.17 -0.11 0.14
CA ILE A 328 2.99 -1.30 -0.10
C ILE A 328 2.10 -2.51 -0.42
N LEU A 329 1.01 -2.71 0.33
CA LEU A 329 0.06 -3.82 0.12
C LEU A 329 -0.71 -3.74 -1.21
N SER A 330 -1.09 -2.53 -1.63
CA SER A 330 -1.85 -2.28 -2.88
C SER A 330 -0.96 -2.21 -4.13
N HIS A 331 0.35 -2.24 -3.97
CA HIS A 331 1.30 -2.35 -5.07
C HIS A 331 1.13 -3.69 -5.81
N TYR A 332 0.86 -4.75 -5.05
CA TYR A 332 0.69 -6.12 -5.52
C TYR A 332 -0.79 -6.43 -5.79
N GLY A 333 -1.07 -7.00 -6.97
CA GLY A 333 -2.41 -7.40 -7.42
C GLY A 333 -2.93 -8.64 -6.70
N THR A 334 -4.23 -8.92 -6.81
CA THR A 334 -4.89 -10.06 -6.15
C THR A 334 -4.41 -11.41 -6.64
N ASN A 335 -3.87 -11.50 -7.86
CA ASN A 335 -3.36 -12.76 -8.43
C ASN A 335 -1.83 -12.87 -8.31
N SER A 336 -1.15 -11.82 -7.82
CA SER A 336 0.28 -11.85 -7.57
C SER A 336 0.67 -12.89 -6.53
N THR A 337 1.86 -13.46 -6.70
CA THR A 337 2.41 -14.45 -5.75
C THR A 337 2.62 -13.84 -4.37
N VAL A 338 3.11 -12.59 -4.28
CA VAL A 338 3.28 -11.86 -3.01
C VAL A 338 1.96 -11.78 -2.24
N ARG A 339 0.87 -11.40 -2.92
CA ARG A 339 -0.45 -11.30 -2.30
C ARG A 339 -1.03 -12.67 -1.91
N THR A 340 -0.89 -13.65 -2.80
CA THR A 340 -1.39 -15.02 -2.58
C THR A 340 -0.71 -15.69 -1.40
N VAL A 341 0.60 -15.48 -1.20
CA VAL A 341 1.33 -15.91 0.00
C VAL A 341 0.76 -15.27 1.26
N LEU A 342 0.52 -13.96 1.26
CA LEU A 342 -0.03 -13.25 2.41
C LEU A 342 -1.44 -13.72 2.79
N ASP A 343 -2.32 -13.88 1.79
CA ASP A 343 -3.68 -14.36 2.02
C ASP A 343 -3.69 -15.83 2.53
N MET A 344 -2.77 -16.69 2.07
CA MET A 344 -2.56 -18.02 2.67
C MET A 344 -2.07 -17.96 4.12
N MET A 345 -1.12 -17.08 4.44
CA MET A 345 -0.63 -16.93 5.82
C MET A 345 -1.77 -16.49 6.76
N TYR A 346 -2.71 -15.66 6.29
CA TYR A 346 -3.90 -15.29 7.06
C TYR A 346 -4.93 -16.41 7.18
N LEU A 347 -5.17 -17.20 6.12
CA LEU A 347 -6.01 -18.40 6.23
C LEU A 347 -5.43 -19.40 7.24
N ILE A 348 -4.12 -19.63 7.21
CA ILE A 348 -3.43 -20.51 8.17
C ILE A 348 -3.60 -19.98 9.60
N LEU A 349 -3.50 -18.67 9.83
CA LEU A 349 -3.77 -18.09 11.14
C LEU A 349 -5.23 -18.27 11.58
N ASP A 350 -6.18 -18.04 10.67
CA ASP A 350 -7.62 -18.23 10.94
C ASP A 350 -7.97 -19.73 11.16
N ASP A 351 -7.18 -20.67 10.62
CA ASP A 351 -7.25 -22.12 10.90
C ASP A 351 -6.65 -22.48 12.26
N ILE A 352 -5.52 -21.88 12.65
CA ILE A 352 -4.96 -22.02 14.01
C ILE A 352 -6.00 -21.53 15.03
N ASP A 353 -6.56 -20.33 14.82
CA ASP A 353 -7.58 -19.74 15.69
C ASP A 353 -8.83 -20.61 15.83
N ARG A 354 -9.32 -21.20 14.73
CA ARG A 354 -10.42 -22.17 14.77
C ARG A 354 -10.05 -23.44 15.56
N SER A 355 -8.81 -23.91 15.44
CA SER A 355 -8.33 -25.09 16.19
C SER A 355 -8.13 -24.83 17.69
N ARG A 356 -7.95 -23.58 18.12
CA ARG A 356 -7.98 -23.19 19.53
C ARG A 356 -9.39 -23.30 20.10
N GLY A 357 -10.38 -22.78 19.38
CA GLY A 357 -11.78 -22.74 19.84
C GLY A 357 -12.41 -24.12 20.13
N THR A 358 -11.91 -25.19 19.53
CA THR A 358 -12.34 -26.57 19.81
C THR A 358 -11.65 -27.19 21.03
N ARG A 359 -10.45 -26.72 21.41
CA ARG A 359 -9.67 -27.23 22.55
C ARG A 359 -10.08 -26.56 23.87
N LYS A 360 -11.27 -26.88 24.37
CA LYS A 360 -11.86 -26.30 25.60
C LYS A 360 -11.02 -26.39 26.90
N HIS A 361 -9.91 -27.13 26.90
CA HIS A 361 -9.12 -27.46 28.10
C HIS A 361 -7.73 -26.79 28.15
N GLN A 362 -7.38 -25.95 27.18
CA GLN A 362 -6.08 -25.27 27.16
C GLN A 362 -6.27 -23.76 26.99
N VAL A 363 -5.80 -22.99 27.98
CA VAL A 363 -5.67 -21.54 27.83
C VAL A 363 -4.63 -21.30 26.73
N SER A 364 -5.04 -20.71 25.61
CA SER A 364 -4.17 -20.46 24.47
C SER A 364 -4.21 -18.98 24.13
N TYR A 365 -3.10 -18.30 24.42
CA TYR A 365 -2.93 -16.89 24.09
C TYR A 365 -2.76 -16.69 22.58
N LYS A 366 -3.33 -15.60 22.05
CA LYS A 366 -3.23 -15.25 20.62
C LYS A 366 -1.95 -14.46 20.34
N ILE A 367 -0.81 -15.16 20.36
CA ILE A 367 0.52 -14.57 20.13
C ILE A 367 0.70 -14.22 18.64
N LEU A 368 0.38 -15.15 17.73
CA LEU A 368 0.40 -14.88 16.30
C LEU A 368 -0.70 -13.89 15.90
N SER A 369 -0.31 -12.86 15.14
CA SER A 369 -1.19 -11.83 14.60
C SER A 369 -0.96 -11.61 13.11
N LYS A 370 -1.98 -11.09 12.41
CA LYS A 370 -1.89 -10.77 10.97
C LYS A 370 -0.80 -9.71 10.69
N TYR A 371 -0.55 -8.82 11.64
CA TYR A 371 0.53 -7.82 11.57
C TYR A 371 1.94 -8.42 11.68
N LEU A 372 2.13 -9.44 12.53
CA LEU A 372 3.39 -10.18 12.63
C LEU A 372 3.73 -10.88 11.31
N LEU A 373 2.74 -11.56 10.72
CA LEU A 373 2.87 -12.27 9.44
C LEU A 373 3.16 -11.29 8.28
N LEU A 374 2.50 -10.12 8.26
CA LEU A 374 2.82 -9.04 7.33
C LEU A 374 4.25 -8.55 7.49
N THR A 375 4.68 -8.27 8.73
CA THR A 375 6.03 -7.79 9.04
C THR A 375 7.10 -8.74 8.50
N ILE A 376 6.92 -10.06 8.69
CA ILE A 376 7.85 -11.09 8.21
C ILE A 376 7.88 -11.18 6.68
N LEU A 377 6.74 -10.99 5.99
CA LEU A 377 6.71 -10.90 4.52
C LEU A 377 7.44 -9.64 4.01
N LEU A 378 7.22 -8.48 4.64
CA LEU A 378 7.89 -7.24 4.25
C LEU A 378 9.41 -7.30 4.48
N GLU A 379 9.86 -7.91 5.59
CA GLU A 379 11.29 -8.20 5.83
C GLU A 379 11.89 -9.11 4.75
N ASP A 380 11.15 -10.13 4.28
CA ASP A 380 11.64 -11.06 3.24
C ASP A 380 11.74 -10.40 1.86
N LEU A 381 10.73 -9.58 1.50
CA LEU A 381 10.75 -8.76 0.28
C LEU A 381 11.95 -7.80 0.25
N GLU A 382 12.22 -7.11 1.37
CA GLU A 382 13.36 -6.20 1.52
C GLU A 382 14.72 -6.93 1.47
N CYS A 383 14.90 -7.96 2.29
CA CYS A 383 16.22 -8.58 2.50
C CYS A 383 16.67 -9.46 1.33
N ASN A 384 15.74 -10.07 0.59
CA ASN A 384 16.08 -10.95 -0.54
C ASN A 384 16.25 -10.21 -1.87
N SER A 385 15.97 -8.90 -1.93
CA SER A 385 16.06 -8.14 -3.17
C SER A 385 17.50 -8.00 -3.66
N ARG A 386 17.73 -8.33 -4.94
CA ARG A 386 19.05 -8.20 -5.58
C ARG A 386 18.98 -7.28 -6.79
N ASN A 387 18.10 -7.61 -7.73
CA ASN A 387 17.79 -6.77 -8.89
C ASN A 387 16.35 -7.04 -9.40
N PRO A 388 15.72 -6.09 -10.11
CA PRO A 388 14.33 -6.20 -10.58
C PRO A 388 13.99 -7.48 -11.33
N ILE A 389 14.90 -7.97 -12.18
CA ILE A 389 14.63 -9.10 -13.07
C ILE A 389 14.70 -10.42 -12.29
N THR A 390 15.71 -10.60 -11.43
CA THR A 390 15.82 -11.80 -10.58
C THR A 390 14.71 -11.85 -9.54
N ASP A 391 14.33 -10.70 -8.98
CA ASP A 391 13.28 -10.62 -7.98
C ASP A 391 11.93 -10.97 -8.60
N MET A 392 11.63 -10.46 -9.80
CA MET A 392 10.42 -10.80 -10.57
C MET A 392 10.36 -12.30 -10.91
N LEU A 393 11.45 -12.91 -11.37
CA LEU A 393 11.52 -14.35 -11.65
C LEU A 393 11.37 -15.20 -10.39
N SER A 394 12.02 -14.81 -9.29
CA SER A 394 11.95 -15.54 -8.03
C SER A 394 10.57 -15.49 -7.38
N TRP A 395 9.79 -14.42 -7.64
CA TRP A 395 8.42 -14.23 -7.15
C TRP A 395 7.35 -14.57 -8.21
N ALA A 396 7.67 -15.43 -9.17
CA ALA A 396 6.71 -15.98 -10.11
C ALA A 396 5.81 -17.05 -9.44
N PRO A 397 4.60 -17.34 -9.98
CA PRO A 397 3.65 -18.29 -9.38
C PRO A 397 4.17 -19.73 -9.21
N LEU A 398 5.18 -20.13 -9.99
CA LEU A 398 5.87 -21.41 -9.82
C LEU A 398 6.46 -21.58 -8.41
N TYR A 399 6.93 -20.49 -7.78
CA TYR A 399 7.59 -20.50 -6.47
C TYR A 399 6.63 -20.19 -5.29
N LEU A 400 5.32 -20.20 -5.52
CA LEU A 400 4.28 -19.86 -4.53
C LEU A 400 4.40 -20.68 -3.24
N SER A 401 4.38 -22.01 -3.34
CA SER A 401 4.52 -22.92 -2.20
C SER A 401 5.88 -22.79 -1.52
N THR A 402 6.93 -22.52 -2.30
CA THR A 402 8.31 -22.35 -1.80
C THR A 402 8.44 -21.14 -0.88
N HIS A 403 7.88 -19.99 -1.28
CA HIS A 403 7.89 -18.79 -0.43
C HIS A 403 6.99 -18.93 0.78
N LEU A 404 5.77 -19.48 0.62
CA LEU A 404 4.87 -19.72 1.75
C LEU A 404 5.56 -20.58 2.81
N LEU A 405 6.05 -21.77 2.45
CA LEU A 405 6.70 -22.68 3.38
C LEU A 405 7.95 -22.08 4.05
N ARG A 406 8.77 -21.34 3.30
CA ARG A 406 9.95 -20.63 3.84
C ARG A 406 9.55 -19.56 4.87
N LEU A 407 8.48 -18.82 4.64
CA LEU A 407 8.00 -17.80 5.58
C LEU A 407 7.39 -18.44 6.83
N LEU A 408 6.66 -19.55 6.72
CA LEU A 408 6.15 -20.28 7.89
C LEU A 408 7.30 -20.86 8.74
N ASP A 409 8.33 -21.43 8.12
CA ASP A 409 9.54 -21.90 8.82
C ASP A 409 10.29 -20.75 9.53
N LYS A 410 10.34 -19.56 8.91
CA LYS A 410 10.83 -18.34 9.57
C LYS A 410 9.95 -17.92 10.75
N VAL A 411 8.62 -17.98 10.65
CA VAL A 411 7.72 -17.66 11.77
C VAL A 411 7.99 -18.60 12.96
N VAL A 412 8.17 -19.89 12.72
CA VAL A 412 8.58 -20.86 13.76
C VAL A 412 9.87 -20.42 14.45
N ALA A 413 10.90 -20.04 13.69
CA ALA A 413 12.16 -19.55 14.28
C ALA A 413 11.98 -18.26 15.09
N LYS A 414 11.15 -17.31 14.63
CA LYS A 414 10.91 -16.02 15.31
C LYS A 414 10.12 -16.19 16.61
N LEU A 415 9.17 -17.13 16.67
CA LEU A 415 8.46 -17.50 17.89
C LEU A 415 9.40 -18.11 18.94
N LEU A 416 10.24 -19.08 18.54
CA LEU A 416 11.22 -19.73 19.42
C LEU A 416 12.36 -18.80 19.89
N LEU A 417 12.52 -17.64 19.26
CA LEU A 417 13.47 -16.59 19.65
C LEU A 417 12.79 -15.42 20.39
N GLU A 418 11.47 -15.45 20.56
CA GLU A 418 10.62 -14.40 21.16
C GLU A 418 10.89 -12.99 20.61
N LYS A 419 11.38 -12.91 19.37
CA LYS A 419 11.95 -11.67 18.83
C LYS A 419 11.64 -11.48 17.36
N GLN A 420 10.65 -10.63 17.11
CA GLN A 420 10.34 -10.08 15.79
C GLN A 420 10.25 -8.56 15.88
N PRO A 421 11.26 -7.81 15.40
CA PRO A 421 11.17 -6.36 15.27
C PRO A 421 9.96 -5.91 14.46
N ASN A 422 9.41 -4.73 14.76
CA ASN A 422 8.46 -4.04 13.89
C ASN A 422 9.18 -3.57 12.60
N TYR A 423 8.49 -3.65 11.46
CA TYR A 423 9.07 -3.34 10.14
C TYR A 423 9.59 -1.89 10.00
N PHE A 424 8.89 -0.93 10.59
CA PHE A 424 9.26 0.50 10.57
C PHE A 424 10.09 0.89 11.80
N PHE A 425 9.77 0.31 12.97
CA PHE A 425 10.41 0.62 14.25
C PHE A 425 11.24 -0.56 14.75
N ARG A 426 12.44 -0.78 14.19
CA ARG A 426 13.31 -1.94 14.52
C ARG A 426 13.69 -2.10 16.01
N LYS A 427 13.55 -1.04 16.83
CA LYS A 427 13.73 -1.08 18.28
C LYS A 427 12.52 -1.68 19.03
N SER A 428 11.33 -1.66 18.44
CA SER A 428 10.11 -2.28 18.99
C SER A 428 10.08 -3.75 18.61
N ASN A 429 10.00 -4.65 19.59
CA ASN A 429 9.69 -6.06 19.37
C ASN A 429 8.17 -6.27 19.36
N LEU A 430 7.65 -7.10 18.45
CA LEU A 430 6.24 -7.47 18.35
C LEU A 430 5.88 -8.69 19.20
N LEU A 431 6.89 -9.48 19.61
CA LEU A 431 6.76 -10.68 20.44
C LEU A 431 7.15 -10.42 21.91
N VAL A 432 7.06 -9.16 22.38
CA VAL A 432 7.36 -8.81 23.78
C VAL A 432 6.38 -9.55 24.70
N ASN A 433 6.92 -10.28 25.67
CA ASN A 433 6.13 -10.87 26.74
C ASN A 433 5.49 -9.75 27.59
N PRO A 434 4.16 -9.66 27.69
CA PRO A 434 3.44 -8.68 28.51
C PRO A 434 3.49 -8.98 30.03
N GLY A 435 4.35 -9.90 30.48
CA GLY A 435 4.55 -10.27 31.88
C GLY A 435 3.64 -11.39 32.40
N HIS A 436 2.84 -12.01 31.52
CA HIS A 436 1.92 -13.10 31.86
C HIS A 436 1.99 -14.31 30.92
N LEU A 437 2.85 -14.26 29.89
CA LEU A 437 3.15 -15.42 29.05
C LEU A 437 4.34 -16.18 29.63
N SER A 438 4.36 -17.49 29.39
CA SER A 438 5.51 -18.36 29.64
C SER A 438 6.23 -18.68 28.32
N ASP A 439 7.51 -19.06 28.40
CA ASP A 439 8.29 -19.56 27.27
C ASP A 439 7.57 -20.73 26.56
N ASP A 440 6.88 -21.57 27.35
CA ASP A 440 6.04 -22.67 26.87
C ASP A 440 4.89 -22.20 25.97
N ASP A 441 4.31 -21.01 26.18
CA ASP A 441 3.24 -20.48 25.32
C ASP A 441 3.75 -20.20 23.90
N TYR A 442 4.98 -19.67 23.76
CA TYR A 442 5.62 -19.47 22.46
C TYR A 442 5.99 -20.79 21.78
N ILE A 443 6.39 -21.81 22.57
CA ILE A 443 6.67 -23.16 22.07
C ILE A 443 5.39 -23.86 21.59
N ILE A 444 4.29 -23.76 22.36
CA ILE A 444 2.96 -24.26 21.98
C ILE A 444 2.51 -23.60 20.67
N GLU A 445 2.71 -22.29 20.55
CA GLU A 445 2.36 -21.53 19.35
C GLU A 445 3.16 -21.98 18.12
N ALA A 446 4.48 -22.14 18.28
CA ALA A 446 5.35 -22.67 17.23
C ALA A 446 4.96 -24.09 16.82
N ASN A 447 4.52 -24.93 17.77
CA ASN A 447 4.09 -26.30 17.51
C ASN A 447 2.71 -26.37 16.82
N ASN A 448 1.78 -25.46 17.11
CA ASN A 448 0.53 -25.33 16.36
C ASN A 448 0.79 -25.02 14.88
N LEU A 449 1.76 -24.14 14.59
CA LEU A 449 2.17 -23.85 13.21
C LEU A 449 2.87 -25.04 12.54
N LYS A 450 3.81 -25.70 13.23
CA LYS A 450 4.46 -26.94 12.72
C LYS A 450 3.43 -28.03 12.38
N LEU A 451 2.37 -28.19 13.19
CA LEU A 451 1.31 -29.15 12.92
C LEU A 451 0.58 -28.86 11.60
N ILE A 452 0.36 -27.59 11.24
CA ILE A 452 -0.22 -27.22 9.93
C ILE A 452 0.79 -27.43 8.81
N MET A 453 2.07 -27.13 9.03
CA MET A 453 3.12 -27.43 8.04
C MET A 453 3.25 -28.95 7.78
N ALA A 454 3.05 -29.79 8.79
CA ALA A 454 2.97 -31.24 8.64
C ALA A 454 1.74 -31.66 7.81
N ARG A 455 0.55 -31.09 8.05
CA ARG A 455 -0.63 -31.35 7.18
C ARG A 455 -0.40 -30.93 5.74
N LEU A 456 0.28 -29.81 5.50
CA LEU A 456 0.67 -29.39 4.14
C LEU A 456 1.68 -30.38 3.52
N PHE A 457 2.56 -30.98 4.32
CA PHE A 457 3.42 -32.08 3.85
C PHE A 457 2.61 -33.31 3.45
N ASP A 458 1.69 -33.76 4.29
CA ASP A 458 0.81 -34.90 4.00
C ASP A 458 -0.06 -34.65 2.74
N GLU A 459 -0.63 -33.45 2.62
CA GLU A 459 -1.41 -33.03 1.46
C GLU A 459 -0.57 -32.98 0.17
N SER A 460 0.71 -32.60 0.26
CA SER A 460 1.62 -32.59 -0.89
C SER A 460 1.88 -33.98 -1.49
N LEU A 461 1.62 -35.05 -0.73
CA LEU A 461 1.75 -36.44 -1.17
C LEU A 461 0.50 -36.96 -1.90
N MET A 462 -0.63 -36.24 -1.86
CA MET A 462 -1.87 -36.70 -2.51
C MET A 462 -1.78 -36.67 -4.04
N SER A 463 -2.07 -37.78 -4.70
CA SER A 463 -1.97 -37.88 -6.17
C SER A 463 -2.99 -36.98 -6.89
N THR A 464 -2.49 -36.04 -7.69
CA THR A 464 -3.26 -35.23 -8.64
C THR A 464 -3.25 -35.79 -10.07
N ARG A 465 -2.68 -36.98 -10.29
CA ARG A 465 -2.61 -37.62 -11.62
C ARG A 465 -4.01 -37.74 -12.25
N GLY A 466 -4.14 -37.26 -13.49
CA GLY A 466 -5.40 -37.28 -14.24
C GLY A 466 -6.33 -36.09 -13.99
N ASN A 467 -5.99 -35.15 -13.12
CA ASN A 467 -6.80 -33.95 -12.89
C ASN A 467 -6.56 -32.89 -13.99
N GLU A 468 -7.59 -32.52 -14.74
CA GLU A 468 -7.47 -31.52 -15.82
C GLU A 468 -7.09 -30.13 -15.31
N ASP A 469 -7.69 -29.67 -14.21
CA ASP A 469 -7.41 -28.34 -13.66
C ASP A 469 -5.98 -28.22 -13.13
N PHE A 470 -5.43 -29.33 -12.60
CA PHE A 470 -4.01 -29.43 -12.23
C PHE A 470 -3.10 -29.20 -13.45
N ASN A 471 -3.38 -29.89 -14.56
CA ASN A 471 -2.63 -29.74 -15.80
C ASN A 471 -2.74 -28.32 -16.38
N ARG A 472 -3.94 -27.72 -16.39
CA ARG A 472 -4.17 -26.33 -16.84
C ARG A 472 -3.39 -25.32 -15.99
N ILE A 473 -3.37 -25.49 -14.66
CA ILE A 473 -2.60 -24.63 -13.74
C ILE A 473 -1.10 -24.74 -14.02
N ILE A 474 -0.56 -25.96 -14.21
CA ILE A 474 0.86 -26.15 -14.59
C ILE A 474 1.18 -25.43 -15.90
N GLN A 475 0.41 -25.68 -16.96
CA GLN A 475 0.64 -25.07 -18.28
C GLN A 475 0.61 -23.54 -18.23
N ALA A 476 -0.28 -22.96 -17.44
CA ALA A 476 -0.33 -21.51 -17.24
C ALA A 476 0.91 -20.98 -16.51
N GLN A 477 1.36 -21.66 -15.44
CA GLN A 477 2.58 -21.29 -14.71
C GLN A 477 3.85 -21.42 -15.57
N GLU A 478 3.96 -22.48 -16.38
CA GLU A 478 5.05 -22.66 -17.34
C GLU A 478 5.03 -21.57 -18.42
N SER A 479 3.86 -21.25 -18.97
CA SER A 479 3.69 -20.16 -19.96
C SER A 479 4.07 -18.80 -19.38
N GLU A 480 3.71 -18.52 -18.13
CA GLU A 480 4.08 -17.31 -17.41
C GLU A 480 5.61 -17.24 -17.20
N MET A 481 6.24 -18.32 -16.75
CA MET A 481 7.71 -18.40 -16.64
C MET A 481 8.41 -18.17 -17.98
N ILE A 482 7.89 -18.72 -19.09
CA ILE A 482 8.41 -18.48 -20.44
C ILE A 482 8.34 -17.00 -20.81
N LEU A 483 7.25 -16.30 -20.48
CA LEU A 483 7.15 -14.85 -20.67
C LEU A 483 8.21 -14.09 -19.86
N LEU A 484 8.35 -14.41 -18.57
CA LEU A 484 9.31 -13.73 -17.68
C LEU A 484 10.76 -13.93 -18.13
N TYR A 485 11.10 -15.12 -18.63
CA TYR A 485 12.42 -15.38 -19.22
C TYR A 485 12.62 -14.63 -20.55
N LYS A 486 11.63 -14.60 -21.45
CA LYS A 486 11.69 -13.79 -22.68
C LYS A 486 11.84 -12.29 -22.38
N TRP A 487 11.18 -11.79 -21.34
CA TRP A 487 11.32 -10.41 -20.87
C TRP A 487 12.74 -10.14 -20.36
N LYS A 488 13.29 -11.04 -19.53
CA LYS A 488 14.69 -10.97 -19.09
C LYS A 488 15.63 -10.90 -20.29
N ASP A 489 15.53 -11.84 -21.22
CA ASP A 489 16.44 -11.95 -22.36
C ASP A 489 16.37 -10.69 -23.26
N LEU A 490 15.18 -10.11 -23.43
CA LEU A 490 14.98 -8.85 -24.14
C LEU A 490 15.67 -7.67 -23.42
N VAL A 491 15.42 -7.50 -22.12
CA VAL A 491 15.98 -6.38 -21.34
C VAL A 491 17.50 -6.50 -21.20
N GLU A 492 18.03 -7.71 -20.96
CA GLU A 492 19.47 -7.96 -20.90
C GLU A 492 20.15 -7.82 -22.27
N GLY A 493 19.48 -8.23 -23.36
CA GLY A 493 19.95 -8.04 -24.74
C GLY A 493 20.02 -6.58 -25.19
N LEU A 494 19.26 -5.69 -24.55
CA LEU A 494 19.31 -4.24 -24.76
C LEU A 494 20.40 -3.52 -23.94
N LEU A 495 21.16 -4.23 -23.10
CA LEU A 495 22.29 -3.64 -22.36
C LEU A 495 23.57 -3.59 -23.23
N PRO A 496 24.43 -2.56 -23.08
CA PRO A 496 25.71 -2.49 -23.78
C PRO A 496 26.65 -3.67 -23.41
N PRO A 497 27.59 -4.10 -24.28
CA PRO A 497 28.42 -5.29 -24.03
C PRO A 497 29.25 -5.22 -22.73
N PRO A 498 29.34 -6.29 -21.92
CA PRO A 498 30.01 -6.26 -20.61
C PRO A 498 31.45 -5.75 -20.63
N GLY A 499 32.24 -6.12 -21.65
CA GLY A 499 33.62 -5.67 -21.81
C GLY A 499 33.77 -4.15 -22.03
N THR A 500 32.71 -3.48 -22.48
CA THR A 500 32.69 -2.00 -22.59
C THR A 500 32.24 -1.30 -21.31
N ARG A 501 31.45 -1.95 -20.45
CA ARG A 501 30.95 -1.35 -19.20
C ARG A 501 32.10 -0.97 -18.26
N GLY A 502 32.96 -1.93 -17.93
CA GLY A 502 34.01 -1.74 -16.91
C GLY A 502 35.09 -0.69 -17.24
N ARG A 503 35.31 -0.36 -18.52
CA ARG A 503 36.29 0.67 -18.95
C ARG A 503 35.66 2.04 -19.23
N ARG A 504 34.35 2.13 -19.54
CA ARG A 504 33.68 3.39 -19.87
C ARG A 504 33.13 4.17 -18.67
N PHE A 505 33.03 3.54 -17.51
CA PHE A 505 32.60 4.18 -16.26
C PHE A 505 33.74 4.82 -15.44
N CYS A 506 34.96 4.89 -15.98
CA CYS A 506 36.12 5.49 -15.31
C CYS A 506 36.54 6.76 -16.06
N PHE A 507 36.98 7.80 -15.35
CA PHE A 507 37.52 9.03 -15.97
C PHE A 507 38.89 8.80 -16.66
N ALA A 508 39.48 7.62 -16.46
CA ALA A 508 40.79 7.22 -16.98
C ALA A 508 40.81 7.02 -18.51
N GLY A 509 40.94 8.12 -19.25
CA GLY A 509 41.17 8.11 -20.70
C GLY A 509 40.79 9.40 -21.42
N SER A 510 39.93 10.25 -20.82
CA SER A 510 39.57 11.54 -21.40
C SER A 510 40.64 12.59 -21.12
N LYS A 511 41.04 13.36 -22.15
CA LYS A 511 41.88 14.55 -21.97
C LYS A 511 41.14 15.69 -21.24
N ASN A 512 39.81 15.70 -21.29
CA ASN A 512 38.96 16.60 -20.52
C ASN A 512 38.40 15.83 -19.30
N GLN A 513 38.92 16.11 -18.10
CA GLN A 513 38.57 15.39 -16.86
C GLN A 513 37.16 15.67 -16.30
N GLN A 514 36.29 16.35 -17.06
CA GLN A 514 35.03 16.92 -16.55
C GLN A 514 33.74 16.16 -16.92
N GLU A 515 33.78 15.24 -17.89
CA GLU A 515 32.56 14.60 -18.45
C GLU A 515 32.63 13.07 -18.55
N ILE A 516 31.53 12.46 -19.04
CA ILE A 516 31.43 11.06 -19.55
C ILE A 516 31.26 9.92 -18.50
N ALA A 517 30.66 10.19 -17.33
CA ALA A 517 30.15 9.10 -16.45
C ALA A 517 28.65 8.81 -16.67
N HIS A 518 27.82 9.87 -16.66
CA HIS A 518 26.36 9.77 -16.86
C HIS A 518 25.97 9.49 -18.32
N THR A 519 26.86 9.71 -19.30
CA THR A 519 26.59 9.51 -20.74
C THR A 519 26.41 8.05 -21.15
N GLN A 520 26.78 7.09 -20.28
CA GLN A 520 26.52 5.67 -20.49
C GLN A 520 25.09 5.25 -20.10
N TYR A 521 24.37 6.09 -19.35
CA TYR A 521 22.97 5.88 -19.00
C TYR A 521 22.08 6.43 -20.13
N THR A 522 21.03 5.70 -20.48
CA THR A 522 19.99 6.20 -21.37
C THR A 522 19.19 7.32 -20.71
N VAL A 523 18.56 8.19 -21.51
CA VAL A 523 17.71 9.28 -20.98
C VAL A 523 16.62 8.73 -20.06
N ARG A 524 15.96 7.62 -20.42
CA ARG A 524 14.96 6.94 -19.59
C ARG A 524 15.50 6.46 -18.24
N GLN A 525 16.76 6.01 -18.16
CA GLN A 525 17.39 5.66 -16.89
C GLN A 525 17.65 6.90 -16.03
N LEU A 526 18.14 7.98 -16.64
CA LEU A 526 18.41 9.23 -15.92
C LEU A 526 17.11 9.86 -15.40
N GLU A 527 16.03 9.85 -16.19
CA GLU A 527 14.68 10.26 -15.75
C GLU A 527 14.19 9.42 -14.56
N TYR A 528 14.31 8.09 -14.61
CA TYR A 528 13.91 7.22 -13.50
C TYR A 528 14.73 7.50 -12.22
N ILE A 529 16.05 7.70 -12.35
CA ILE A 529 16.89 8.07 -11.21
C ILE A 529 16.49 9.45 -10.69
N GLY A 530 16.20 10.42 -11.56
CA GLY A 530 15.75 11.77 -11.18
C GLY A 530 14.48 11.74 -10.35
N MET A 531 13.45 11.01 -10.81
CA MET A 531 12.22 10.78 -10.05
C MET A 531 12.49 10.19 -8.66
N LEU A 532 13.47 9.28 -8.54
CA LEU A 532 13.83 8.66 -7.27
C LEU A 532 14.57 9.65 -6.35
N LEU A 533 15.55 10.39 -6.86
CA LEU A 533 16.30 11.39 -6.07
C LEU A 533 15.39 12.52 -5.58
N ASN A 534 14.48 12.99 -6.42
CA ASN A 534 13.44 13.96 -6.05
C ASN A 534 12.58 13.40 -4.89
N LYS A 535 12.16 12.13 -4.96
CA LYS A 535 11.46 11.45 -3.86
C LYS A 535 12.30 11.27 -2.59
N MET A 536 13.63 11.16 -2.67
CA MET A 536 14.50 11.19 -1.48
C MET A 536 14.50 12.57 -0.81
N LEU A 537 14.48 13.67 -1.58
CA LEU A 537 14.42 15.03 -1.05
C LEU A 537 13.06 15.34 -0.42
N VAL A 538 11.96 14.96 -1.06
CA VAL A 538 10.62 15.09 -0.44
C VAL A 538 10.53 14.31 0.87
N VAL A 539 11.10 13.10 0.92
CA VAL A 539 11.20 12.33 2.18
C VAL A 539 12.02 13.09 3.23
N LYS A 540 13.20 13.64 2.90
CA LYS A 540 14.03 14.45 3.81
C LYS A 540 13.24 15.62 4.42
N GLN A 541 12.49 16.34 3.58
CA GLN A 541 11.68 17.50 3.99
C GLN A 541 10.51 17.09 4.90
N ASN A 542 9.92 15.92 4.67
CA ASN A 542 8.78 15.41 5.45
C ASN A 542 9.16 14.66 6.74
N ILE A 543 10.44 14.51 7.10
CA ILE A 543 10.81 13.92 8.40
C ILE A 543 10.38 14.86 9.53
N LEU A 544 9.72 14.31 10.55
CA LEU A 544 9.36 15.02 11.78
C LEU A 544 10.63 15.62 12.40
N ARG A 545 10.70 16.94 12.43
CA ARG A 545 11.76 17.66 13.15
C ARG A 545 11.40 17.67 14.64
N VAL A 546 12.35 17.33 15.49
CA VAL A 546 12.21 17.54 16.95
C VAL A 546 12.25 19.04 17.18
N ASP A 547 11.21 19.60 17.82
CA ASP A 547 11.02 21.05 17.91
C ASP A 547 12.26 21.77 18.47
N HIS A 548 12.80 22.67 17.63
CA HIS A 548 13.58 23.80 18.12
C HIS A 548 12.62 24.88 18.65
N THR A 549 13.10 25.70 19.57
CA THR A 549 12.29 26.68 20.31
C THR A 549 11.66 27.75 19.42
N VAL A 550 10.63 28.43 19.95
CA VAL A 550 9.80 29.44 19.24
C VAL A 550 10.58 30.51 18.48
N GLU A 551 11.80 30.84 18.92
CA GLU A 551 12.71 31.78 18.26
C GLU A 551 13.07 31.37 16.82
N ASP A 552 13.18 30.06 16.54
CA ASP A 552 13.47 29.59 15.18
C ASP A 552 12.27 29.74 14.23
N ILE A 553 11.04 29.91 14.71
CA ILE A 553 9.88 30.13 13.82
C ILE A 553 9.98 31.51 13.12
N LEU A 554 10.57 32.51 13.79
CA LEU A 554 10.81 33.83 13.22
C LEU A 554 12.00 33.83 12.24
N ASN A 555 13.02 33.00 12.48
CA ASN A 555 14.13 32.80 11.53
C ASN A 555 13.75 31.89 10.35
N ASN A 556 12.86 30.91 10.54
CA ASN A 556 12.57 29.87 9.56
C ASN A 556 11.77 30.32 8.34
N GLN A 557 11.12 31.49 8.37
CA GLN A 557 10.58 32.08 7.13
C GLN A 557 11.69 32.37 6.10
N ASN A 558 12.94 32.54 6.55
CA ASN A 558 14.13 32.70 5.69
C ASN A 558 14.91 31.39 5.46
N TYR A 559 14.58 30.26 6.11
CA TYR A 559 15.22 28.95 5.89
C TYR A 559 14.48 28.06 4.87
N HIS A 560 13.38 28.51 4.27
CA HIS A 560 12.71 27.80 3.17
C HIS A 560 13.46 27.87 1.81
N HIS A 561 14.72 28.30 1.81
CA HIS A 561 15.72 27.98 0.79
C HIS A 561 16.87 27.21 1.43
N ASP A 562 16.63 25.93 1.73
CA ASP A 562 17.68 24.95 2.02
C ASP A 562 18.76 25.05 0.92
N HIS A 563 20.03 25.24 1.28
CA HIS A 563 21.12 25.34 0.31
C HIS A 563 21.12 24.09 -0.60
N PRO A 564 20.93 24.22 -1.93
CA PRO A 564 20.89 23.07 -2.85
C PRO A 564 22.16 22.19 -2.83
N LEU A 565 23.29 22.76 -2.41
CA LEU A 565 24.52 22.04 -2.09
C LEU A 565 24.33 20.98 -0.98
N GLU A 566 23.62 21.31 0.11
CA GLU A 566 23.39 20.39 1.24
C GLU A 566 22.34 19.32 0.91
N ASP A 567 21.43 19.57 -0.03
CA ASP A 567 20.56 18.54 -0.62
C ASP A 567 21.35 17.53 -1.47
N ILE A 568 22.27 18.02 -2.29
CA ILE A 568 23.20 17.18 -3.06
C ILE A 568 24.10 16.35 -2.12
N ILE A 569 24.62 16.96 -1.05
CA ILE A 569 25.42 16.26 -0.03
C ILE A 569 24.57 15.22 0.69
N PHE A 570 23.34 15.54 1.09
CA PHE A 570 22.41 14.60 1.72
C PHE A 570 22.16 13.37 0.84
N ILE A 571 21.81 13.56 -0.44
CA ILE A 571 21.63 12.47 -1.39
C ILE A 571 22.91 11.64 -1.47
N LEU A 572 24.05 12.26 -1.74
CA LEU A 572 25.31 11.56 -1.96
C LEU A 572 25.76 10.76 -0.72
N VAL A 573 25.67 11.34 0.47
CA VAL A 573 25.99 10.66 1.73
C VAL A 573 25.03 9.48 1.97
N THR A 574 23.73 9.66 1.74
CA THR A 574 22.73 8.58 1.88
C THR A 574 23.04 7.41 0.95
N ILE A 575 23.37 7.69 -0.31
CA ILE A 575 23.74 6.66 -1.31
C ILE A 575 25.04 5.94 -0.89
N MET A 576 26.05 6.68 -0.40
CA MET A 576 27.31 6.09 0.06
C MET A 576 27.11 5.23 1.30
N ASP A 577 26.25 5.62 2.23
CA ASP A 577 25.90 4.85 3.41
C ASP A 577 25.13 3.57 3.07
N GLN A 578 24.17 3.64 2.15
CA GLN A 578 23.50 2.46 1.59
C GLN A 578 24.49 1.49 0.93
N ALA A 579 25.42 2.01 0.11
CA ALA A 579 26.43 1.18 -0.56
C ALA A 579 27.34 0.48 0.45
N ARG A 580 27.78 1.20 1.49
CA ARG A 580 28.58 0.68 2.61
C ARG A 580 27.83 -0.41 3.36
N ASP A 581 26.59 -0.17 3.76
CA ASP A 581 25.88 -1.08 4.65
C ASP A 581 25.36 -2.32 3.89
N GLN A 582 24.95 -2.18 2.62
CA GLN A 582 24.68 -3.30 1.71
C GLN A 582 25.95 -4.12 1.40
N TYR A 583 27.10 -3.46 1.24
CA TYR A 583 28.37 -4.18 1.10
C TYR A 583 28.68 -4.97 2.37
N LEU A 584 28.56 -4.37 3.56
CA LEU A 584 28.90 -5.04 4.82
C LEU A 584 27.89 -6.11 5.28
N SER A 585 26.62 -6.05 4.86
CA SER A 585 25.62 -7.09 5.15
C SER A 585 25.84 -8.37 4.36
N ASN A 586 26.34 -8.25 3.12
CA ASN A 586 26.35 -9.34 2.15
C ASN A 586 27.69 -10.12 2.12
N GLN A 587 28.58 -9.92 3.09
CA GLN A 587 29.91 -10.54 3.12
C GLN A 587 29.91 -11.86 3.87
N THR A 588 30.27 -12.93 3.17
CA THR A 588 30.60 -14.24 3.74
C THR A 588 32.08 -14.38 4.08
N ASN A 589 32.94 -13.44 3.65
CA ASN A 589 34.39 -13.54 3.84
C ASN A 589 34.80 -13.23 5.30
N PRO A 590 35.44 -14.17 6.02
CA PRO A 590 35.78 -14.00 7.45
C PRO A 590 36.79 -12.87 7.70
N ALA A 591 37.67 -12.56 6.73
CA ALA A 591 38.64 -11.47 6.88
C ALA A 591 37.97 -10.09 6.83
N ILE A 592 36.89 -9.94 6.08
CA ILE A 592 36.09 -8.72 5.98
C ILE A 592 35.19 -8.58 7.21
N LEU A 593 34.56 -9.68 7.65
CA LEU A 593 33.74 -9.72 8.87
C LEU A 593 34.55 -9.30 10.12
N LYS A 594 35.76 -9.84 10.31
CA LYS A 594 36.66 -9.44 11.42
C LYS A 594 37.06 -7.96 11.37
N ASN A 595 37.19 -7.37 10.18
CA ASN A 595 37.61 -5.97 9.99
C ASN A 595 36.45 -4.98 9.80
N ARG A 596 35.19 -5.39 10.00
CA ARG A 596 33.98 -4.62 9.67
C ARG A 596 34.00 -3.18 10.18
N LEU A 597 34.38 -2.97 11.45
CA LEU A 597 34.46 -1.64 12.06
C LEU A 597 35.55 -0.76 11.42
N LYS A 598 36.72 -1.33 11.14
CA LYS A 598 37.85 -0.64 10.49
C LYS A 598 37.53 -0.26 9.04
N ILE A 599 36.80 -1.13 8.33
CA ILE A 599 36.31 -0.84 6.97
C ILE A 599 35.26 0.30 7.02
N LYS A 600 34.29 0.22 7.95
CA LYS A 600 33.27 1.27 8.15
C LYS A 600 33.91 2.63 8.44
N SER A 601 34.85 2.70 9.39
CA SER A 601 35.57 3.93 9.74
C SER A 601 36.39 4.48 8.57
N ASN A 602 37.18 3.63 7.88
CA ASN A 602 37.96 4.07 6.73
C ASN A 602 37.09 4.59 5.58
N PHE A 603 35.95 3.95 5.31
CA PHE A 603 35.00 4.41 4.30
C PHE A 603 34.45 5.79 4.67
N ASN A 604 33.91 5.94 5.88
CA ASN A 604 33.35 7.20 6.37
C ASN A 604 34.37 8.35 6.32
N ASN A 605 35.62 8.11 6.72
CA ASN A 605 36.68 9.12 6.63
C ASN A 605 36.96 9.59 5.18
N HIS A 606 36.78 8.73 4.18
CA HIS A 606 36.91 9.11 2.78
C HIS A 606 35.63 9.76 2.23
N THR A 607 34.44 9.40 2.76
CA THR A 607 33.18 10.12 2.50
C THR A 607 33.27 11.58 2.97
N SER A 608 33.72 11.83 4.20
CA SER A 608 33.89 13.19 4.73
C SER A 608 34.85 14.01 3.87
N ARG A 609 35.99 13.47 3.48
CA ARG A 609 36.95 14.13 2.56
C ARG A 609 36.33 14.47 1.20
N LEU A 610 35.44 13.62 0.68
CA LEU A 610 34.73 13.89 -0.58
C LEU A 610 33.73 15.05 -0.42
N VAL A 611 32.99 15.08 0.69
CA VAL A 611 32.09 16.20 1.03
C VAL A 611 32.85 17.51 1.22
N ASP A 612 34.01 17.49 1.88
CA ASP A 612 34.88 18.66 2.02
C ASP A 612 35.43 19.18 0.69
N MET A 613 35.59 18.29 -0.31
CA MET A 613 35.94 18.68 -1.68
C MET A 613 34.75 19.27 -2.42
N MET A 614 33.54 18.74 -2.23
CA MET A 614 32.30 19.30 -2.82
C MET A 614 32.02 20.72 -2.31
N ARG A 615 32.16 20.96 -1.00
CA ARG A 615 31.99 22.28 -0.39
C ARG A 615 33.03 23.33 -0.84
N LYS A 616 34.11 22.90 -1.52
CA LYS A 616 35.15 23.78 -2.08
C LYS A 616 35.05 23.93 -3.60
N ASP A 617 34.10 23.24 -4.25
CA ASP A 617 33.97 23.22 -5.71
C ASP A 617 33.14 24.41 -6.21
N LYS A 618 33.80 25.37 -6.85
CA LYS A 618 33.18 26.62 -7.33
C LYS A 618 32.12 26.39 -8.40
N GLU A 619 32.24 25.36 -9.24
CA GLU A 619 31.22 25.02 -10.24
C GLU A 619 29.89 24.72 -9.53
N LEU A 620 29.95 23.91 -8.46
CA LEU A 620 28.76 23.41 -7.77
C LEU A 620 28.05 24.48 -6.93
N ILE A 621 28.80 25.47 -6.45
CA ILE A 621 28.27 26.67 -5.77
C ILE A 621 27.65 27.66 -6.76
N SER A 622 28.04 27.63 -8.05
CA SER A 622 27.46 28.48 -9.09
C SER A 622 26.20 27.89 -9.77
N LEU A 623 26.07 26.57 -9.82
CA LEU A 623 24.97 25.84 -10.47
C LEU A 623 23.70 25.69 -9.60
N VAL A 624 23.54 26.55 -8.60
CA VAL A 624 22.66 26.31 -7.44
C VAL A 624 21.15 26.29 -7.78
N THR A 625 20.72 26.89 -8.89
CA THR A 625 19.33 26.79 -9.38
C THR A 625 19.15 25.61 -10.34
N PHE A 626 18.98 24.40 -9.79
CA PHE A 626 18.57 23.23 -10.57
C PHE A 626 17.08 23.30 -10.92
N GLU A 627 16.74 23.83 -12.10
CA GLU A 627 15.36 23.80 -12.63
C GLU A 627 14.96 22.40 -13.18
N ASP A 628 15.92 21.48 -13.32
CA ASP A 628 15.75 20.20 -14.02
C ASP A 628 16.34 19.02 -13.22
N ASP A 629 15.49 18.04 -12.88
CA ASP A 629 15.82 16.76 -12.23
C ASP A 629 17.01 16.06 -12.93
N LEU A 630 17.12 16.15 -14.26
CA LEU A 630 18.19 15.50 -15.03
C LEU A 630 19.58 16.05 -14.67
N SER A 631 19.67 17.35 -14.36
CA SER A 631 20.92 18.03 -14.01
C SER A 631 21.39 17.68 -12.59
N LEU A 632 20.45 17.47 -11.66
CA LEU A 632 20.72 16.89 -10.35
C LEU A 632 21.33 15.48 -10.48
N VAL A 633 20.72 14.60 -11.30
CA VAL A 633 21.21 13.22 -11.53
C VAL A 633 22.62 13.20 -12.12
N LYS A 634 22.88 14.01 -13.15
CA LYS A 634 24.21 14.13 -13.78
C LYS A 634 25.27 14.54 -12.76
N THR A 635 24.94 15.45 -11.85
CA THR A 635 25.82 15.94 -10.78
C THR A 635 26.11 14.87 -9.74
N ILE A 636 25.08 14.19 -9.23
CA ILE A 636 25.24 13.10 -8.26
C ILE A 636 26.08 11.96 -8.85
N LEU A 637 25.82 11.54 -10.09
CA LEU A 637 26.63 10.52 -10.76
C LEU A 637 28.09 10.99 -10.98
N LYS A 638 28.33 12.24 -11.41
CA LYS A 638 29.70 12.83 -11.55
C LYS A 638 30.50 12.63 -10.26
N TRP A 639 29.92 12.93 -9.10
CA TRP A 639 30.61 12.83 -7.81
C TRP A 639 30.76 11.40 -7.27
N LEU A 640 29.77 10.53 -7.44
CA LEU A 640 29.88 9.12 -7.03
C LEU A 640 30.99 8.39 -7.81
N TYR A 641 31.07 8.59 -9.13
CA TYR A 641 32.15 8.04 -9.95
C TYR A 641 33.50 8.69 -9.65
N ARG A 642 33.55 10.02 -9.39
CA ARG A 642 34.78 10.73 -8.95
C ARG A 642 35.33 10.15 -7.64
N GLY A 643 34.48 9.92 -6.65
CA GLY A 643 34.87 9.30 -5.37
C GLY A 643 35.40 7.87 -5.53
N MET A 644 34.74 7.07 -6.38
CA MET A 644 35.19 5.70 -6.72
C MET A 644 36.59 5.68 -7.34
N ASP A 645 36.88 6.58 -8.29
CA ASP A 645 38.16 6.64 -9.00
C ASP A 645 39.29 7.31 -8.20
N GLN A 646 38.99 8.28 -7.34
CA GLN A 646 39.98 8.92 -6.47
C GLN A 646 40.41 8.00 -5.31
N SER A 647 39.48 7.24 -4.73
CA SER A 647 39.76 6.35 -3.59
C SER A 647 39.62 4.88 -3.96
N LYS A 648 40.44 4.43 -4.91
CA LYS A 648 40.43 3.04 -5.46
C LYS A 648 40.59 1.94 -4.40
N ARG A 649 41.20 2.25 -3.25
CA ARG A 649 41.43 1.31 -2.14
C ARG A 649 40.27 1.22 -1.15
N TYR A 650 39.54 2.31 -0.90
CA TYR A 650 38.54 2.38 0.19
C TYR A 650 37.11 2.60 -0.33
N LEU A 651 36.90 3.55 -1.23
CA LEU A 651 35.58 3.77 -1.86
C LEU A 651 35.37 2.82 -3.05
N GLY A 652 36.40 2.61 -3.87
CA GLY A 652 36.36 1.78 -5.08
C GLY A 652 35.71 0.39 -4.92
N PRO A 653 36.11 -0.44 -3.94
CA PRO A 653 35.58 -1.81 -3.79
C PRO A 653 34.11 -1.87 -3.34
N ILE A 654 33.59 -0.78 -2.76
CA ILE A 654 32.23 -0.69 -2.22
C ILE A 654 31.30 -0.01 -3.22
N LEU A 655 31.69 1.14 -3.77
CA LEU A 655 30.88 1.89 -4.73
C LEU A 655 30.76 1.18 -6.08
N ARG A 656 31.81 0.51 -6.58
CA ARG A 656 31.79 -0.13 -7.91
C ARG A 656 30.69 -1.19 -8.08
N PRO A 657 30.55 -2.21 -7.21
CA PRO A 657 29.45 -3.18 -7.35
C PRO A 657 28.07 -2.55 -7.17
N TYR A 658 27.96 -1.54 -6.30
CA TYR A 658 26.70 -0.84 -6.02
C TYR A 658 26.24 0.04 -7.21
N LEU A 659 27.14 0.84 -7.81
CA LEU A 659 26.85 1.63 -9.01
C LEU A 659 26.52 0.75 -10.23
N ASN A 660 27.20 -0.40 -10.38
CA ASN A 660 26.83 -1.40 -11.38
C ASN A 660 25.40 -1.94 -11.17
N ASN A 661 24.98 -2.12 -9.91
CA ASN A 661 23.61 -2.54 -9.60
C ASN A 661 22.60 -1.43 -9.92
N ILE A 662 22.87 -0.16 -9.57
CA ILE A 662 22.03 0.98 -9.96
C ILE A 662 21.88 1.05 -11.49
N PHE A 663 22.98 0.87 -12.24
CA PHE A 663 22.92 0.87 -13.70
C PHE A 663 22.01 -0.24 -14.24
N ALA A 664 22.12 -1.47 -13.73
CA ALA A 664 21.29 -2.60 -14.15
C ALA A 664 19.82 -2.44 -13.73
N SER A 665 19.56 -2.05 -12.47
CA SER A 665 18.20 -1.87 -11.94
C SER A 665 17.48 -0.70 -12.60
N SER A 666 18.14 0.45 -12.80
CA SER A 666 17.57 1.58 -13.53
C SER A 666 17.26 1.22 -14.98
N HIS A 667 18.13 0.46 -15.68
CA HIS A 667 17.84 -0.03 -17.04
C HIS A 667 16.57 -0.87 -17.05
N ALA A 668 16.47 -1.87 -16.18
CA ALA A 668 15.32 -2.76 -16.10
C ALA A 668 14.01 -2.02 -15.79
N ILE A 669 14.01 -1.07 -14.85
CA ILE A 669 12.80 -0.33 -14.44
C ILE A 669 12.42 0.75 -15.46
N SER A 670 13.38 1.35 -16.16
CA SER A 670 13.13 2.46 -17.10
C SER A 670 12.19 2.12 -18.25
N TRP A 671 12.05 0.83 -18.61
CA TRP A 671 11.06 0.35 -19.60
C TRP A 671 9.61 0.44 -19.14
N HIS A 672 9.38 0.73 -17.86
CA HIS A 672 8.06 0.88 -17.25
C HIS A 672 7.69 2.35 -16.95
N LEU A 673 8.55 3.30 -17.34
CA LEU A 673 8.48 4.71 -16.94
C LEU A 673 7.16 5.39 -17.29
N GLU A 674 6.63 5.15 -18.49
CA GLU A 674 5.31 5.66 -18.94
C GLU A 674 4.20 5.23 -17.97
N SER A 675 4.10 3.93 -17.68
CA SER A 675 3.12 3.40 -16.73
C SER A 675 3.31 3.90 -15.29
N ILE A 676 4.52 4.35 -14.91
CA ILE A 676 4.77 5.00 -13.62
C ILE A 676 4.26 6.45 -13.65
N LYS A 677 4.58 7.21 -14.71
CA LYS A 677 4.13 8.60 -14.91
C LYS A 677 2.59 8.69 -14.97
N ASP A 678 1.94 7.79 -15.70
CA ASP A 678 0.46 7.70 -15.78
C ASP A 678 -0.23 7.60 -14.41
N ARG A 679 0.40 6.91 -13.44
CA ARG A 679 -0.15 6.77 -12.06
C ARG A 679 0.09 7.99 -11.18
N ILE A 680 1.07 8.81 -11.54
CA ILE A 680 1.44 10.05 -10.82
C ILE A 680 0.67 11.25 -11.40
N SER A 681 0.27 11.19 -12.68
CA SER A 681 -0.57 12.20 -13.32
C SER A 681 -1.81 12.55 -12.48
N ASN A 682 -2.14 13.84 -12.48
CA ASN A 682 -3.32 14.40 -11.86
C ASN A 682 -4.34 14.88 -12.91
N ASP A 683 -4.22 14.51 -14.19
CA ASP A 683 -5.07 15.06 -15.27
C ASP A 683 -6.56 14.75 -15.05
N GLU A 684 -6.90 13.51 -14.71
CA GLU A 684 -8.27 13.10 -14.36
C GLU A 684 -8.80 13.85 -13.12
N LEU A 685 -7.93 14.17 -12.16
CA LEU A 685 -8.27 14.92 -10.95
C LEU A 685 -8.50 16.40 -11.27
N ALA A 686 -7.63 17.00 -12.09
CA ALA A 686 -7.77 18.38 -12.55
C ALA A 686 -9.06 18.55 -13.37
N ALA A 687 -9.36 17.60 -14.27
CA ALA A 687 -10.59 17.57 -15.04
C ALA A 687 -11.85 17.41 -14.15
N LEU A 688 -11.83 16.53 -13.15
CA LEU A 688 -12.92 16.41 -12.17
C LEU A 688 -13.09 17.71 -11.35
N GLY A 689 -11.99 18.35 -10.97
CA GLY A 689 -11.98 19.64 -10.27
C GLY A 689 -12.60 20.76 -11.11
N SER A 690 -12.19 20.91 -12.37
CA SER A 690 -12.78 21.89 -13.30
C SER A 690 -14.28 21.62 -13.51
N PHE A 691 -14.69 20.36 -13.61
CA PHE A 691 -16.11 19.99 -13.66
C PHE A 691 -16.86 20.39 -12.37
N ALA A 692 -16.28 20.13 -11.20
CA ALA A 692 -16.84 20.51 -9.90
C ALA A 692 -17.00 22.04 -9.77
N GLU A 693 -15.98 22.81 -10.13
CA GLU A 693 -15.98 24.28 -10.10
C GLU A 693 -17.07 24.86 -11.03
N LEU A 694 -17.17 24.37 -12.27
CA LEU A 694 -18.17 24.83 -13.24
C LEU A 694 -19.61 24.50 -12.80
N VAL A 695 -19.82 23.37 -12.12
CA VAL A 695 -21.12 23.01 -11.52
C VAL A 695 -21.43 23.86 -10.29
N ASN A 696 -20.48 24.00 -9.35
CA ASN A 696 -20.63 24.77 -8.12
C ASN A 696 -20.88 26.27 -8.39
N SER A 697 -20.29 26.81 -9.47
CA SER A 697 -20.51 28.19 -9.92
C SER A 697 -21.77 28.36 -10.79
N GLY A 698 -22.55 27.30 -11.03
CA GLY A 698 -23.78 27.33 -11.83
C GLY A 698 -23.58 27.59 -13.33
N LYS A 699 -22.33 27.61 -13.82
CA LYS A 699 -22.01 27.85 -15.24
C LYS A 699 -22.50 26.73 -16.16
N ILE A 700 -22.54 25.49 -15.65
CA ILE A 700 -23.07 24.32 -16.35
C ILE A 700 -23.98 23.50 -15.44
N THR A 701 -24.95 22.79 -16.02
CA THR A 701 -25.69 21.76 -15.26
C THR A 701 -24.83 20.49 -15.10
N PRO A 702 -24.98 19.73 -14.00
CA PRO A 702 -24.27 18.46 -13.82
C PRO A 702 -24.46 17.46 -14.98
N ALA A 703 -25.66 17.43 -15.58
CA ALA A 703 -25.96 16.55 -16.70
C ALA A 703 -25.24 16.96 -18.00
N GLN A 704 -25.23 18.26 -18.32
CA GLN A 704 -24.53 18.80 -19.48
C GLN A 704 -23.01 18.62 -19.35
N GLY A 705 -22.45 18.94 -18.19
CA GLY A 705 -21.02 18.75 -17.90
C GLY A 705 -20.59 17.28 -17.94
N LEU A 706 -21.47 16.36 -17.52
CA LEU A 706 -21.21 14.92 -17.61
C LEU A 706 -21.12 14.45 -19.07
N ILE A 707 -22.04 14.87 -19.94
CA ILE A 707 -22.04 14.49 -21.36
C ILE A 707 -20.78 15.02 -22.06
N ASP A 708 -20.43 16.28 -21.86
CA ASP A 708 -19.19 16.88 -22.38
C ASP A 708 -17.94 16.13 -21.87
N SER A 709 -17.89 15.80 -20.57
CA SER A 709 -16.77 15.06 -19.98
C SER A 709 -16.65 13.62 -20.49
N VAL A 710 -17.78 12.96 -20.82
CA VAL A 710 -17.79 11.64 -21.48
C VAL A 710 -17.25 11.73 -22.91
N ASN A 711 -17.64 12.78 -23.66
CA ASN A 711 -17.13 13.04 -25.01
C ASN A 711 -15.62 13.34 -25.02
N LYS A 712 -15.13 14.05 -24.00
CA LYS A 712 -13.70 14.27 -23.70
C LYS A 712 -12.97 13.02 -23.19
N ASN A 713 -13.64 11.86 -23.19
CA ASN A 713 -13.13 10.54 -22.85
C ASN A 713 -12.72 10.28 -21.40
N TRP A 714 -12.92 11.23 -20.47
CA TRP A 714 -12.57 11.11 -19.04
C TRP A 714 -13.18 9.86 -18.40
N SER A 715 -12.37 9.14 -17.61
CA SER A 715 -12.79 7.84 -17.11
C SER A 715 -13.73 7.92 -15.91
N TRP A 716 -13.59 8.96 -15.06
CA TRP A 716 -14.57 9.23 -14.00
C TRP A 716 -15.96 9.56 -14.58
N ALA A 717 -16.01 10.27 -15.71
CA ALA A 717 -17.25 10.66 -16.37
C ALA A 717 -17.97 9.44 -16.97
N LYS A 718 -17.23 8.55 -17.65
CA LYS A 718 -17.76 7.27 -18.13
C LYS A 718 -18.30 6.40 -16.98
N ASN A 719 -17.58 6.32 -15.88
CA ASN A 719 -18.03 5.60 -14.68
C ASN A 719 -19.31 6.23 -14.10
N MET A 720 -19.38 7.56 -13.98
CA MET A 720 -20.59 8.26 -13.51
C MET A 720 -21.79 8.03 -14.44
N LEU A 721 -21.60 8.06 -15.76
CA LEU A 721 -22.67 7.74 -16.72
C LEU A 721 -23.19 6.29 -16.53
N THR A 722 -22.31 5.31 -16.35
CA THR A 722 -22.74 3.92 -16.09
C THR A 722 -23.49 3.78 -14.76
N MET A 723 -23.20 4.60 -13.76
CA MET A 723 -23.94 4.63 -12.49
C MET A 723 -25.34 5.23 -12.67
N VAL A 724 -25.46 6.34 -13.42
CA VAL A 724 -26.74 7.00 -13.75
C VAL A 724 -27.64 6.12 -14.62
N GLN A 725 -27.08 5.28 -15.49
CA GLN A 725 -27.82 4.29 -16.27
C GLN A 725 -28.50 3.24 -15.40
N LYS A 726 -27.86 2.82 -14.29
CA LYS A 726 -28.37 1.80 -13.39
C LYS A 726 -29.42 2.35 -12.42
N ASN A 727 -29.12 3.47 -11.77
CA ASN A 727 -29.91 4.01 -10.67
C ASN A 727 -29.93 5.54 -10.67
N THR A 728 -30.93 6.13 -9.99
CA THR A 728 -30.90 7.56 -9.65
C THR A 728 -29.71 7.86 -8.75
N LEU A 729 -28.85 8.76 -9.19
CA LEU A 729 -27.54 9.01 -8.58
C LEU A 729 -27.52 10.38 -7.91
N ARG A 730 -27.25 10.40 -6.60
CA ARG A 730 -27.09 11.65 -5.84
C ARG A 730 -25.62 12.03 -5.83
N VAL A 731 -25.26 13.13 -6.48
CA VAL A 731 -23.90 13.67 -6.52
C VAL A 731 -23.79 14.83 -5.51
N ILE A 732 -22.77 14.79 -4.68
CA ILE A 732 -22.54 15.74 -3.60
C ILE A 732 -21.21 16.43 -3.84
N TYR A 733 -21.26 17.76 -3.89
CA TYR A 733 -20.12 18.64 -4.02
C TYR A 733 -19.92 19.34 -2.69
N ILE A 734 -18.70 19.30 -2.17
CA ILE A 734 -18.30 20.07 -0.98
C ILE A 734 -17.38 21.14 -1.52
N SER A 735 -17.61 22.41 -1.17
CA SER A 735 -16.77 23.52 -1.67
C SER A 735 -15.97 24.18 -0.53
N GLU A 736 -16.67 24.50 0.56
CA GLU A 736 -16.10 25.14 1.75
C GLU A 736 -16.76 24.56 3.00
N ARG A 737 -16.26 24.94 4.19
CA ARG A 737 -16.92 24.69 5.47
C ARG A 737 -18.37 25.20 5.43
N GLY A 738 -19.33 24.33 5.74
CA GLY A 738 -20.77 24.57 5.65
C GLY A 738 -21.39 24.59 4.24
N ARG A 739 -20.61 24.58 3.14
CA ARG A 739 -21.13 24.67 1.76
C ARG A 739 -21.16 23.30 1.07
N VAL A 740 -22.34 22.69 1.04
CA VAL A 740 -22.59 21.36 0.46
C VAL A 740 -23.74 21.39 -0.56
N TYR A 741 -23.40 21.25 -1.85
CA TYR A 741 -24.38 21.16 -2.93
C TYR A 741 -24.76 19.71 -3.22
N ARG A 742 -26.04 19.45 -3.45
CA ARG A 742 -26.60 18.10 -3.66
C ARG A 742 -27.44 18.07 -4.93
N HIS A 743 -26.98 17.37 -5.96
CA HIS A 743 -27.68 17.22 -7.23
C HIS A 743 -28.14 15.78 -7.42
N ILE A 744 -29.28 15.59 -8.10
CA ILE A 744 -29.78 14.27 -8.49
C ILE A 744 -29.63 14.15 -10.00
N LEU A 745 -28.95 13.08 -10.44
CA LEU A 745 -28.83 12.68 -11.83
C LEU A 745 -29.72 11.47 -12.11
N SER A 746 -30.51 11.57 -13.16
CA SER A 746 -31.37 10.51 -13.69
C SER A 746 -31.46 10.64 -15.20
N LEU A 747 -31.54 9.52 -15.92
CA LEU A 747 -31.88 9.57 -17.34
C LEU A 747 -33.31 10.09 -17.55
N PRO A 748 -33.60 10.79 -18.67
CA PRO A 748 -34.95 11.15 -19.04
C PRO A 748 -35.84 9.90 -19.15
N SER A 749 -37.04 9.97 -18.57
CA SER A 749 -37.99 8.85 -18.46
C SER A 749 -38.65 8.47 -19.78
N TYR A 750 -37.88 8.03 -20.78
CA TYR A 750 -38.44 7.38 -21.97
C TYR A 750 -39.01 6.01 -21.58
N GLN A 751 -40.31 6.03 -21.27
CA GLN A 751 -41.24 4.91 -21.20
C GLN A 751 -40.63 3.57 -20.74
N ARG A 752 -40.40 3.42 -19.43
CA ARG A 752 -40.57 2.11 -18.77
C ARG A 752 -42.08 1.77 -18.74
N LYS A 753 -42.68 1.58 -19.92
CA LYS A 753 -43.93 0.84 -20.05
C LYS A 753 -43.56 -0.65 -19.93
N ASN A 754 -44.34 -1.38 -19.14
CA ASN A 754 -44.22 -2.84 -19.08
C ASN A 754 -44.43 -3.39 -20.49
N VAL A 755 -43.40 -4.02 -21.07
CA VAL A 755 -43.55 -4.89 -22.23
C VAL A 755 -43.69 -6.30 -21.68
N GLU A 756 -44.90 -6.61 -21.22
CA GLU A 756 -45.34 -7.99 -21.19
C GLU A 756 -45.47 -8.47 -22.64
N SER A 757 -44.92 -9.64 -22.92
CA SER A 757 -45.33 -10.56 -23.99
C SER A 757 -45.60 -9.99 -25.40
N GLY A 758 -44.55 -10.03 -26.23
CA GLY A 758 -44.68 -10.53 -27.61
C GLY A 758 -44.82 -9.51 -28.75
N SER A 759 -43.79 -9.45 -29.59
CA SER A 759 -43.95 -9.84 -31.00
C SER A 759 -42.60 -10.23 -31.61
N LYS A 760 -42.63 -10.99 -32.71
CA LYS A 760 -41.45 -11.40 -33.49
C LYS A 760 -41.16 -10.39 -34.61
N THR A 761 -39.97 -10.52 -35.21
CA THR A 761 -39.46 -9.79 -36.40
C THR A 761 -39.03 -8.34 -36.12
N LEU A 762 -38.02 -7.77 -36.78
CA LEU A 762 -37.29 -8.20 -37.99
C LEU A 762 -35.76 -7.98 -37.82
N GLU A 763 -34.93 -8.77 -38.52
CA GLU A 763 -33.47 -8.66 -38.48
C GLU A 763 -32.94 -7.45 -39.27
N SER A 764 -31.86 -6.84 -38.79
CA SER A 764 -30.86 -6.18 -39.66
C SER A 764 -29.48 -6.14 -38.97
N PRO A 765 -28.36 -6.17 -39.73
CA PRO A 765 -27.12 -6.75 -39.21
C PRO A 765 -26.01 -5.72 -38.87
N ASN A 766 -25.13 -6.14 -37.97
CA ASN A 766 -23.74 -5.68 -37.77
C ASN A 766 -23.39 -4.21 -38.04
N ASP A 767 -23.05 -3.49 -36.97
CA ASP A 767 -21.77 -2.75 -37.02
C ASP A 767 -21.00 -2.76 -35.70
N LYS A 768 -19.67 -2.75 -35.80
CA LYS A 768 -18.74 -3.14 -34.73
C LYS A 768 -18.30 -1.96 -33.86
N LYS A 769 -18.48 -2.06 -32.53
CA LYS A 769 -17.52 -1.52 -31.55
C LYS A 769 -17.32 -2.45 -30.37
N GLU A 770 -16.33 -3.34 -30.47
CA GLU A 770 -15.76 -4.01 -29.30
C GLU A 770 -15.16 -2.96 -28.35
N ILE A 771 -15.83 -2.70 -27.22
CA ILE A 771 -15.21 -2.06 -26.06
C ILE A 771 -15.07 -3.14 -24.99
N ARG A 772 -14.07 -4.01 -25.15
CA ARG A 772 -13.65 -4.98 -24.13
C ARG A 772 -13.13 -4.23 -22.90
N ARG A 773 -13.94 -4.17 -21.84
CA ARG A 773 -13.50 -3.77 -20.49
C ARG A 773 -14.08 -4.69 -19.43
N GLN A 774 -13.38 -5.81 -19.24
CA GLN A 774 -13.06 -6.49 -17.98
C GLN A 774 -14.12 -6.44 -16.85
N LYS A 775 -14.70 -7.62 -16.56
CA LYS A 775 -15.27 -7.97 -15.25
C LYS A 775 -14.52 -9.19 -14.69
N THR A 776 -14.44 -9.31 -13.36
CA THR A 776 -13.81 -10.41 -12.59
C THR A 776 -14.72 -11.64 -12.49
N LEU A 777 -14.30 -12.90 -12.28
CA LEU A 777 -13.02 -13.54 -11.88
C LEU A 777 -12.59 -14.57 -12.99
N PRO A 778 -11.75 -15.64 -12.84
CA PRO A 778 -10.99 -16.18 -11.70
C PRO A 778 -9.54 -16.66 -12.05
N ASN A 779 -9.09 -17.79 -11.47
CA ASN A 779 -7.84 -18.56 -11.68
C ASN A 779 -6.47 -17.87 -11.43
N ARG A 780 -5.71 -18.39 -10.44
CA ARG A 780 -4.47 -17.81 -9.87
C ARG A 780 -3.19 -18.08 -10.68
N SER A 781 -3.20 -17.61 -11.91
CA SER A 781 -2.04 -17.22 -12.71
C SER A 781 -2.57 -16.23 -13.73
N TYR A 782 -1.79 -15.21 -14.11
CA TYR A 782 -2.25 -14.19 -15.05
C TYR A 782 -2.76 -14.84 -16.35
N PHE A 783 -2.02 -15.81 -16.88
CA PHE A 783 -2.41 -16.60 -18.04
C PHE A 783 -3.63 -17.48 -17.80
N ASN A 784 -3.78 -18.06 -16.62
CA ASN A 784 -4.91 -18.90 -16.29
C ASN A 784 -6.23 -18.11 -16.14
N SER A 785 -6.15 -16.83 -15.76
CA SER A 785 -7.30 -15.93 -15.75
C SER A 785 -7.78 -15.57 -17.17
N ILE A 786 -6.85 -15.45 -18.13
CA ILE A 786 -7.15 -15.23 -19.56
C ILE A 786 -7.74 -16.49 -20.20
N LEU A 787 -7.22 -17.68 -19.86
CA LEU A 787 -7.68 -18.95 -20.43
C LEU A 787 -9.09 -19.37 -19.97
N ASN A 788 -9.58 -18.80 -18.86
CA ASN A 788 -10.89 -19.10 -18.28
C ASN A 788 -11.98 -18.06 -18.59
N GLU A 789 -11.80 -17.18 -19.59
CA GLU A 789 -12.84 -16.24 -20.07
C GLU A 789 -14.05 -16.99 -20.69
N LYS A 790 -14.92 -17.56 -19.85
CA LYS A 790 -16.30 -17.91 -20.21
C LYS A 790 -17.25 -16.85 -19.69
N SER A 791 -18.01 -16.29 -20.62
CA SER A 791 -18.99 -15.23 -20.43
C SER A 791 -20.22 -15.69 -19.65
N GLU A 792 -20.54 -15.02 -18.53
CA GLU A 792 -21.93 -14.86 -18.07
C GLU A 792 -22.16 -13.47 -17.42
N PRO A 793 -23.36 -12.86 -17.58
CA PRO A 793 -23.66 -11.51 -17.09
C PRO A 793 -24.43 -11.45 -15.76
N GLU A 794 -24.53 -12.52 -14.97
CA GLU A 794 -25.47 -12.61 -13.82
C GLU A 794 -24.94 -12.15 -12.44
N GLY A 795 -23.82 -11.42 -12.40
CA GLY A 795 -23.12 -11.09 -11.15
C GLY A 795 -23.49 -9.80 -10.40
N GLU A 796 -24.42 -8.97 -10.90
CA GLU A 796 -24.57 -7.59 -10.38
C GLU A 796 -25.40 -7.47 -9.08
N ASP A 797 -26.28 -8.43 -8.76
CA ASP A 797 -27.20 -8.36 -7.59
C ASP A 797 -26.57 -8.80 -6.25
N ILE A 798 -25.25 -9.02 -6.20
CA ILE A 798 -24.55 -9.56 -5.01
C ILE A 798 -24.06 -8.44 -4.07
N ILE A 799 -23.77 -7.25 -4.60
CA ILE A 799 -23.08 -6.18 -3.85
C ILE A 799 -24.11 -5.15 -3.33
N PRO A 800 -24.18 -4.88 -2.01
CA PRO A 800 -25.05 -3.84 -1.46
C PRO A 800 -24.81 -2.46 -2.10
N GLN A 801 -25.89 -1.72 -2.39
CA GLN A 801 -25.84 -0.43 -3.09
C GLN A 801 -24.85 0.57 -2.46
N HIS A 802 -24.75 0.59 -1.13
CA HIS A 802 -23.82 1.43 -0.37
C HIS A 802 -22.35 1.13 -0.71
N GLU A 803 -21.97 -0.15 -0.77
CA GLU A 803 -20.61 -0.57 -1.14
C GLU A 803 -20.29 -0.17 -2.60
N HIS A 804 -21.25 -0.34 -3.50
CA HIS A 804 -21.11 0.07 -4.89
C HIS A 804 -20.93 1.59 -5.03
N LEU A 805 -21.72 2.39 -4.32
CA LEU A 805 -21.61 3.86 -4.28
C LEU A 805 -20.28 4.32 -3.66
N LYS A 806 -19.80 3.67 -2.60
CA LYS A 806 -18.49 3.95 -1.97
C LYS A 806 -17.33 3.76 -2.94
N ILE A 807 -17.28 2.61 -3.63
CA ILE A 807 -16.20 2.25 -4.55
C ILE A 807 -16.26 3.08 -5.84
N ALA A 808 -17.46 3.33 -6.37
CA ALA A 808 -17.65 4.06 -7.62
C ALA A 808 -17.61 5.59 -7.46
N SER A 809 -17.62 6.12 -6.23
CA SER A 809 -17.57 7.56 -5.93
C SER A 809 -16.42 8.26 -6.68
N PRO A 810 -16.62 9.41 -7.35
CA PRO A 810 -15.69 9.89 -8.40
C PRO A 810 -14.27 10.09 -7.91
N LEU A 811 -14.09 10.76 -6.77
CA LEU A 811 -12.76 10.99 -6.18
C LEU A 811 -12.08 9.67 -5.77
N ASN A 812 -12.81 8.77 -5.12
CA ASN A 812 -12.30 7.44 -4.73
C ASN A 812 -11.92 6.61 -5.95
N TYR A 813 -12.72 6.67 -7.02
CA TYR A 813 -12.48 5.96 -8.28
C TYR A 813 -11.19 6.42 -8.96
N ILE A 814 -10.91 7.73 -9.01
CA ILE A 814 -9.66 8.28 -9.55
C ILE A 814 -8.48 7.85 -8.68
N LEU A 815 -8.56 8.05 -7.35
CA LEU A 815 -7.44 7.76 -6.45
C LEU A 815 -7.11 6.27 -6.35
N ASN A 816 -8.11 5.39 -6.45
CA ASN A 816 -7.96 3.94 -6.50
C ASN A 816 -7.18 3.46 -7.76
N LYS A 817 -6.97 4.32 -8.77
CA LYS A 817 -6.09 4.05 -9.94
C LYS A 817 -4.62 4.41 -9.69
N LYS A 818 -4.30 5.21 -8.67
CA LYS A 818 -2.92 5.45 -8.25
C LYS A 818 -2.27 4.19 -7.67
N HIS A 819 -3.08 3.26 -7.13
CA HIS A 819 -2.64 1.91 -6.78
C HIS A 819 -2.22 1.10 -8.01
N ARG A 820 -1.02 0.53 -7.99
CA ARG A 820 -0.48 -0.29 -9.10
C ARG A 820 -1.27 -1.59 -9.32
N LYS A 821 -1.56 -2.36 -8.26
CA LYS A 821 -2.18 -3.69 -8.31
C LYS A 821 -1.55 -4.64 -9.35
N GLY A 822 -0.22 -4.69 -9.40
CA GLY A 822 0.50 -5.44 -10.42
C GLY A 822 0.64 -6.92 -10.08
N GLU A 823 0.43 -7.79 -11.06
CA GLU A 823 0.45 -9.24 -10.85
C GLU A 823 1.88 -9.81 -10.67
N HIS A 824 2.88 -9.14 -11.24
CA HIS A 824 4.30 -9.48 -11.05
C HIS A 824 4.97 -8.49 -10.07
N ARG A 825 5.96 -8.95 -9.30
CA ARG A 825 6.82 -8.08 -8.47
C ARG A 825 7.61 -7.09 -9.34
N GLY A 826 7.84 -5.87 -8.85
CA GLY A 826 8.54 -4.79 -9.54
C GLY A 826 7.61 -3.66 -10.00
N SER A 827 8.15 -2.65 -10.68
CA SER A 827 7.49 -1.33 -10.80
C SER A 827 6.46 -1.18 -11.94
N GLY A 828 6.45 -2.09 -12.93
CA GLY A 828 5.61 -1.97 -14.13
C GLY A 828 4.92 -3.24 -14.61
N ASP A 829 4.16 -3.09 -15.69
CA ASP A 829 3.43 -4.17 -16.36
C ASP A 829 4.19 -4.53 -17.64
N ILE A 830 4.47 -5.83 -17.81
CA ILE A 830 5.26 -6.36 -18.92
C ILE A 830 4.54 -6.12 -20.25
N PHE A 831 3.21 -6.31 -20.29
CA PHE A 831 2.45 -6.14 -21.53
C PHE A 831 2.39 -4.68 -21.97
N LYS A 832 2.20 -3.76 -21.01
CA LYS A 832 2.26 -2.31 -21.30
C LYS A 832 3.65 -1.88 -21.77
N ALA A 833 4.71 -2.43 -21.19
CA ALA A 833 6.08 -2.12 -21.63
C ALA A 833 6.41 -2.70 -23.01
N LEU A 834 5.95 -3.92 -23.33
CA LEU A 834 6.07 -4.50 -24.67
C LEU A 834 5.28 -3.71 -25.72
N ALA A 835 4.12 -3.15 -25.35
CA ALA A 835 3.32 -2.29 -26.21
C ALA A 835 4.02 -0.93 -26.46
N ALA A 836 4.52 -0.29 -25.40
CA ALA A 836 5.32 0.94 -25.48
C ALA A 836 6.60 0.77 -26.33
N MET A 837 7.21 -0.42 -26.29
CA MET A 837 8.36 -0.77 -27.15
C MET A 837 7.98 -1.13 -28.59
N GLN A 838 6.70 -1.16 -28.96
CA GLN A 838 6.20 -1.65 -30.25
C GLN A 838 6.70 -3.08 -30.58
N LYS A 839 6.96 -3.89 -29.54
CA LYS A 839 7.43 -5.29 -29.64
C LYS A 839 6.30 -6.32 -29.52
N LEU A 840 5.08 -5.87 -29.24
CA LEU A 840 3.86 -6.67 -29.38
C LEU A 840 3.40 -6.68 -30.84
N SER A 841 3.94 -7.60 -31.65
CA SER A 841 3.30 -8.00 -32.90
C SER A 841 2.08 -8.86 -32.58
N VAL A 842 0.89 -8.27 -32.63
CA VAL A 842 -0.37 -9.03 -32.64
C VAL A 842 -0.58 -9.51 -34.08
N SER A 843 -0.04 -10.69 -34.37
CA SER A 843 -0.14 -11.41 -35.65
C SER A 843 -0.46 -12.87 -35.39
#